data_AF-A0A918XF27-F1
#
_entry.id   AF-A0A918XF27-F1
#
_cell.length_a   1.000
_cell.length_b   1.000
_cell.length_c   1.000
_cell.angle_alpha   90.00
_cell.angle_beta   90.00
_cell.angle_gamma   90.00
#
_symmetry.space_group_name_H-M   'P 1'
#
loop_
_entity.id
_entity.type
_entity.pdbx_description
1 polymer ?
#
loop_
_entity_poly.entity_id
_entity_poly.type
_entity_poly.pdbx_seq_one_letter_code
_entity_poly.pdbx_strand_id
1 'polypeptide(L)'
;MDVIDTYFDETFIAQPAPGWYFAGWEENQAGLCGGDSASCTFRSSDFEGNTCEEGVLVDATLTTYLEPRFTVNRTTSGIALTAERNSTRSGLDIDFYRNSAYQCGISGNYTFMVLNPTNGSADDEAPLWVYLHGGGVGHYDDKGNYYAVRGQTEDTWNNEETFPDLLNTLEVRTIDGGQVIDNTLTRRIRDGYRLLVVSMCDHDLYSGLGTPYPDNPNPEAEVNGMQATMSAVAYTVANYPTTEVWAHGTSAGSTGVYNLAMSFAAEDIYLTGVVPDSAIITPNGLPLAEAYSGQPGSNNQPGFDPDAVIEKLGFYGQLDNNAYVEARINGGFVDVPMIFVGGRNDAFCYNDFPVIPEAQALGLINNCDYHYEGIRQAIADQPDSPHQMAFITDRGHVPTLDAGPVNNTVDNFIDDVRAGDPALPFRQIPGLKMMLMGHSFFRPIAEQVRYHAVRAGVDGHSQTVEFSGGTSGAPLALWNDAGHRANVQAVLDSGDVDVFGMTCCDFERTLEGDPVLNPDGEPTLLLEGYQLWFDYALAQNPDTEFFIGMPWIDFPTDYADAASYADLWHRFYNTIVLHAVDDLRAQYPGVTIYAIPYGMAALELRALFEAGELPDVSNLQGSSDSSLFTDYKGHGGQIIKDLAELIWMDAIYGVDLDKYAYDSDYQTDLKAIARSIMDAHDPKYNGPNRQSTH
;
A
#
# COMPACT_ATOMS: atom_id res chain seq x y z
N MET A 1 -17.93 -15.89 -22.87
CA MET A 1 -18.13 -16.74 -24.06
C MET A 1 -18.52 -18.11 -23.55
N ASP A 2 -19.49 -18.77 -24.16
CA ASP A 2 -19.94 -20.08 -23.68
C ASP A 2 -19.09 -21.18 -24.31
N VAL A 3 -18.37 -21.94 -23.47
CA VAL A 3 -17.56 -23.08 -23.90
C VAL A 3 -18.19 -24.35 -23.35
N ILE A 4 -18.80 -25.15 -24.23
CA ILE A 4 -19.66 -26.29 -23.84
C ILE A 4 -19.24 -27.63 -24.48
N ASP A 5 -18.13 -27.63 -25.24
CA ASP A 5 -17.57 -28.81 -25.88
C ASP A 5 -16.04 -28.77 -25.86
N THR A 6 -15.40 -29.83 -26.37
CA THR A 6 -13.95 -30.01 -26.42
C THR A 6 -13.31 -29.46 -27.71
N TYR A 7 -14.05 -28.68 -28.52
CA TYR A 7 -13.57 -28.11 -29.78
C TYR A 7 -13.13 -26.65 -29.67
N PHE A 8 -13.28 -26.04 -28.50
CA PHE A 8 -12.82 -24.68 -28.25
C PHE A 8 -11.28 -24.66 -28.14
N ASP A 9 -10.65 -23.91 -29.03
CA ASP A 9 -9.21 -23.65 -29.12
C ASP A 9 -9.05 -22.19 -29.56
N GLU A 10 -8.91 -21.31 -28.59
CA GLU A 10 -8.74 -19.88 -28.83
C GLU A 10 -7.50 -19.34 -28.12
N THR A 11 -6.83 -18.39 -28.78
CA THR A 11 -5.70 -17.67 -28.21
C THR A 11 -6.08 -16.22 -27.97
N PHE A 12 -6.03 -15.82 -26.71
CA PHE A 12 -6.28 -14.47 -26.25
C PHE A 12 -4.98 -13.68 -26.20
N ILE A 13 -5.00 -12.50 -26.81
CA ILE A 13 -3.85 -11.59 -26.89
C ILE A 13 -4.25 -10.30 -26.19
N ALA A 14 -3.61 -10.00 -25.07
CA ALA A 14 -3.72 -8.70 -24.44
C ALA A 14 -3.04 -7.64 -25.32
N GLN A 15 -3.78 -6.61 -25.71
CA GLN A 15 -3.28 -5.49 -26.51
C GLN A 15 -3.20 -4.25 -25.64
N PRO A 16 -2.01 -3.89 -25.11
CA PRO A 16 -1.87 -2.67 -24.34
C PRO A 16 -2.09 -1.45 -25.23
N ALA A 17 -2.68 -0.40 -24.67
CA ALA A 17 -2.70 0.92 -25.31
C ALA A 17 -1.26 1.48 -25.42
N PRO A 18 -0.99 2.43 -26.35
CA PRO A 18 0.32 3.07 -26.45
C PRO A 18 0.80 3.60 -25.08
N GLY A 19 2.05 3.30 -24.73
CA GLY A 19 2.66 3.66 -23.45
C GLY A 19 2.43 2.68 -22.30
N TRP A 20 1.53 1.71 -22.48
CA TRP A 20 1.30 0.62 -21.53
C TRP A 20 2.01 -0.67 -21.96
N TYR A 21 2.32 -1.52 -21.01
CA TYR A 21 2.96 -2.82 -21.20
C TYR A 21 2.08 -3.92 -20.60
N PHE A 22 1.94 -5.05 -21.30
CA PHE A 22 1.25 -6.21 -20.75
C PHE A 22 2.18 -6.96 -19.78
N ALA A 23 1.88 -6.89 -18.49
CA ALA A 23 2.68 -7.50 -17.43
C ALA A 23 2.37 -8.98 -17.21
N GLY A 24 1.19 -9.43 -17.64
CA GLY A 24 0.74 -10.82 -17.54
C GLY A 24 -0.74 -10.93 -17.21
N TRP A 25 -1.26 -12.15 -17.19
CA TRP A 25 -2.62 -12.42 -16.73
C TRP A 25 -2.65 -12.50 -15.21
N GLU A 26 -3.70 -11.97 -14.61
CA GLU A 26 -3.92 -11.99 -13.17
C GLU A 26 -4.04 -13.42 -12.64
N GLU A 27 -3.36 -13.71 -11.52
CA GLU A 27 -3.41 -15.01 -10.87
C GLU A 27 -4.55 -15.04 -9.85
N ASN A 28 -5.67 -15.66 -10.22
CA ASN A 28 -6.79 -15.87 -9.31
C ASN A 28 -7.44 -17.26 -9.48
N GLN A 29 -8.24 -17.67 -8.50
CA GLN A 29 -8.77 -19.05 -8.39
C GLN A 29 -9.61 -19.50 -9.59
N ALA A 30 -10.20 -18.55 -10.34
CA ALA A 30 -10.98 -18.81 -11.55
C ALA A 30 -10.33 -18.22 -12.82
N GLY A 31 -9.07 -17.80 -12.72
CA GLY A 31 -8.34 -17.09 -13.76
C GLY A 31 -7.69 -18.05 -14.74
N LEU A 32 -7.78 -17.73 -16.02
CA LEU A 32 -7.07 -18.45 -17.07
C LEU A 32 -5.68 -17.85 -17.27
N CYS A 33 -4.68 -18.73 -17.38
CA CYS A 33 -3.29 -18.35 -17.64
C CYS A 33 -2.64 -17.41 -16.61
N GLY A 34 -3.16 -17.37 -15.38
CA GLY A 34 -2.64 -16.55 -14.30
C GLY A 34 -1.13 -16.70 -14.12
N GLY A 35 -0.45 -15.56 -13.98
CA GLY A 35 1.01 -15.47 -13.87
C GLY A 35 1.78 -15.58 -15.20
N ASP A 36 1.13 -15.94 -16.31
CA ASP A 36 1.78 -15.99 -17.63
C ASP A 36 1.83 -14.60 -18.27
N SER A 37 2.99 -14.25 -18.83
CA SER A 37 3.22 -13.02 -19.59
C SER A 37 3.05 -13.22 -21.10
N ALA A 38 2.67 -14.41 -21.55
CA ALA A 38 2.40 -14.73 -22.95
C ALA A 38 0.90 -14.66 -23.29
N SER A 39 0.57 -14.83 -24.57
CA SER A 39 -0.81 -14.97 -25.02
C SER A 39 -1.46 -16.21 -24.37
N CYS A 40 -2.64 -16.04 -23.76
CA CYS A 40 -3.33 -17.14 -23.12
C CYS A 40 -4.00 -18.02 -24.18
N THR A 41 -3.60 -19.28 -24.29
CA THR A 41 -4.27 -20.24 -25.18
C THR A 41 -5.12 -21.19 -24.34
N PHE A 42 -6.43 -21.19 -24.58
CA PHE A 42 -7.35 -22.09 -23.90
C PHE A 42 -7.84 -23.17 -24.87
N ARG A 43 -7.50 -24.43 -24.58
CA ARG A 43 -7.86 -25.60 -25.36
C ARG A 43 -8.68 -26.57 -24.55
N SER A 44 -9.98 -26.57 -24.81
CA SER A 44 -10.91 -27.55 -24.22
C SER A 44 -10.65 -28.98 -24.71
N SER A 45 -9.91 -29.17 -25.80
CA SER A 45 -9.48 -30.50 -26.28
C SER A 45 -8.57 -31.22 -25.29
N ASP A 46 -7.85 -30.48 -24.45
CA ASP A 46 -6.94 -31.05 -23.46
C ASP A 46 -7.71 -31.78 -22.34
N PHE A 47 -9.03 -31.54 -22.22
CA PHE A 47 -9.89 -32.15 -21.21
C PHE A 47 -10.44 -33.51 -21.66
N GLU A 48 -10.29 -33.88 -22.94
CA GLU A 48 -10.86 -35.10 -23.51
C GLU A 48 -10.34 -36.36 -22.78
N GLY A 49 -11.27 -37.14 -22.22
CA GLY A 49 -10.96 -38.36 -21.46
C GLY A 49 -10.66 -38.12 -19.97
N ASN A 50 -10.74 -36.88 -19.47
CA ASN A 50 -10.67 -36.55 -18.06
C ASN A 50 -12.04 -36.15 -17.51
N THR A 51 -12.71 -37.07 -16.82
CA THR A 51 -14.09 -36.88 -16.33
C THR A 51 -14.27 -35.70 -15.37
N CYS A 52 -13.22 -35.26 -14.66
CA CYS A 52 -13.30 -34.10 -13.78
C CYS A 52 -13.26 -32.79 -14.60
N GLU A 53 -12.39 -32.70 -15.60
CA GLU A 53 -12.23 -31.52 -16.46
C GLU A 53 -13.34 -31.42 -17.51
N GLU A 54 -13.82 -32.53 -18.05
CA GLU A 54 -15.06 -32.55 -18.85
C GLU A 54 -16.28 -32.09 -18.03
N GLY A 55 -16.27 -32.33 -16.71
CA GLY A 55 -17.27 -31.84 -15.76
C GLY A 55 -17.33 -30.32 -15.67
N VAL A 56 -16.19 -29.64 -15.86
CA VAL A 56 -16.07 -28.17 -15.89
C VAL A 56 -16.80 -27.60 -17.12
N LEU A 57 -16.68 -28.25 -18.29
CA LEU A 57 -17.31 -27.79 -19.55
C LEU A 57 -18.85 -27.92 -19.56
N VAL A 58 -19.42 -28.74 -18.69
CA VAL A 58 -20.86 -28.96 -18.59
C VAL A 58 -21.51 -28.26 -17.38
N ASP A 59 -20.70 -27.63 -16.52
CA ASP A 59 -21.17 -26.84 -15.39
C ASP A 59 -21.46 -25.39 -15.81
N ALA A 60 -22.73 -25.13 -16.13
CA ALA A 60 -23.19 -23.80 -16.53
C ALA A 60 -23.12 -22.74 -15.41
N THR A 61 -22.72 -23.10 -14.19
CA THR A 61 -22.53 -22.16 -13.07
C THR A 61 -21.09 -21.69 -12.92
N LEU A 62 -20.14 -22.36 -13.58
CA LEU A 62 -18.74 -21.98 -13.52
C LEU A 62 -18.44 -20.84 -14.50
N THR A 63 -17.84 -19.77 -13.97
CA THR A 63 -17.34 -18.64 -14.78
C THR A 63 -15.85 -18.49 -14.51
N THR A 64 -15.06 -18.45 -15.58
CA THR A 64 -13.62 -18.18 -15.54
C THR A 64 -13.30 -16.84 -16.19
N TYR A 65 -12.21 -16.21 -15.77
CA TYR A 65 -11.85 -14.85 -16.18
C TYR A 65 -10.49 -14.79 -16.88
N LEU A 66 -10.34 -13.80 -17.74
CA LEU A 66 -9.09 -13.42 -18.41
C LEU A 66 -8.86 -11.96 -18.11
N GLU A 67 -8.01 -11.70 -17.13
CA GLU A 67 -7.79 -10.36 -16.59
C GLU A 67 -6.36 -9.95 -16.90
N PRO A 68 -6.13 -9.12 -17.95
CA PRO A 68 -4.79 -8.69 -18.30
C PRO A 68 -4.35 -7.57 -17.37
N ARG A 69 -3.12 -7.68 -16.83
CA ARG A 69 -2.47 -6.63 -16.08
C ARG A 69 -1.66 -5.75 -17.01
N PHE A 70 -1.93 -4.45 -16.99
CA PHE A 70 -1.21 -3.44 -17.78
C PHE A 70 -0.45 -2.50 -16.87
N THR A 71 0.84 -2.30 -17.15
CA THR A 71 1.73 -1.47 -16.35
C THR A 71 2.34 -0.36 -17.19
N VAL A 72 2.77 0.72 -16.54
CA VAL A 72 3.55 1.77 -17.16
C VAL A 72 5.01 1.33 -17.20
N ASN A 73 5.58 1.23 -18.41
CA ASN A 73 6.99 0.88 -18.59
C ASN A 73 7.89 2.01 -18.04
N ARG A 74 8.42 1.86 -16.83
CA ARG A 74 9.20 2.90 -16.16
C ARG A 74 10.45 2.38 -15.44
N THR A 75 11.38 3.26 -15.07
CA THR A 75 12.61 2.87 -14.38
C THR A 75 13.15 3.91 -13.41
N THR A 76 13.67 3.42 -12.29
CA THR A 76 14.41 4.21 -11.28
C THR A 76 15.92 4.14 -11.45
N SER A 77 16.45 3.27 -12.33
CA SER A 77 17.89 3.02 -12.47
C SER A 77 18.70 4.21 -13.00
N GLY A 78 18.03 5.22 -13.57
CA GLY A 78 18.66 6.46 -14.05
C GLY A 78 18.67 7.60 -13.04
N ILE A 79 18.08 7.40 -11.85
CA ILE A 79 17.94 8.42 -10.81
C ILE A 79 19.24 8.53 -10.01
N ALA A 80 19.79 9.74 -9.96
CA ALA A 80 20.97 10.05 -9.17
C ALA A 80 20.76 11.33 -8.36
N LEU A 81 21.25 11.33 -7.11
CA LEU A 81 21.38 12.54 -6.31
C LEU A 81 22.42 13.46 -6.96
N THR A 82 22.06 14.72 -7.18
CA THR A 82 22.91 15.69 -7.89
C THR A 82 23.18 16.97 -7.10
N ALA A 83 22.34 17.31 -6.14
CA ALA A 83 22.58 18.39 -5.20
C ALA A 83 21.83 18.16 -3.88
N GLU A 84 22.31 18.78 -2.82
CA GLU A 84 21.71 18.73 -1.48
C GLU A 84 21.73 20.13 -0.87
N ARG A 85 20.73 20.46 -0.04
CA ARG A 85 20.70 21.71 0.74
C ARG A 85 20.32 21.42 2.19
N ASN A 86 21.34 21.44 3.04
CA ASN A 86 21.20 21.36 4.49
C ASN A 86 21.16 22.75 5.13
N SER A 87 20.05 23.15 5.77
CA SER A 87 19.99 24.40 6.53
C SER A 87 19.58 24.19 8.00
N THR A 88 20.56 24.27 8.89
CA THR A 88 20.37 24.22 10.35
C THR A 88 19.58 25.39 10.94
N ARG A 89 19.36 26.48 10.18
CA ARG A 89 18.65 27.68 10.66
C ARG A 89 17.16 27.68 10.28
N SER A 90 16.79 27.00 9.19
CA SER A 90 15.39 26.81 8.78
C SER A 90 14.88 25.40 9.02
N GLY A 91 15.73 24.44 9.43
CA GLY A 91 15.35 23.03 9.61
C GLY A 91 14.96 22.34 8.30
N LEU A 92 15.37 22.90 7.16
CA LEU A 92 15.07 22.38 5.83
C LEU A 92 16.26 21.56 5.34
N ASP A 93 15.98 20.30 5.04
CA ASP A 93 16.87 19.37 4.38
C ASP A 93 16.23 18.96 3.05
N ILE A 94 16.98 19.14 1.96
CA ILE A 94 16.47 19.01 0.60
C ILE A 94 17.46 18.24 -0.25
N ASP A 95 17.01 17.13 -0.80
CA ASP A 95 17.74 16.32 -1.76
C ASP A 95 17.20 16.58 -3.16
N PHE A 96 18.10 16.80 -4.13
CA PHE A 96 17.74 17.06 -5.52
C PHE A 96 18.31 16.00 -6.46
N TYR A 97 17.41 15.40 -7.22
CA TYR A 97 17.66 14.26 -8.07
C TYR A 97 17.45 14.59 -9.54
N ARG A 98 18.23 13.91 -10.38
CA ARG A 98 18.02 13.89 -11.83
C ARG A 98 17.78 12.46 -12.28
N ASN A 99 16.78 12.24 -13.13
CA ASN A 99 16.53 10.96 -13.79
C ASN A 99 17.05 11.00 -15.25
N SER A 100 18.23 10.44 -15.45
CA SER A 100 18.86 10.34 -16.78
C SER A 100 18.15 9.42 -17.77
N ALA A 101 17.18 8.62 -17.32
CA ALA A 101 16.41 7.72 -18.19
C ALA A 101 15.38 8.47 -19.06
N TYR A 102 14.96 9.68 -18.64
CA TYR A 102 13.95 10.47 -19.34
C TYR A 102 14.51 11.85 -19.69
N GLN A 103 14.40 12.22 -20.97
CA GLN A 103 14.81 13.52 -21.48
C GLN A 103 13.63 14.50 -21.45
N CYS A 104 13.93 15.78 -21.26
CA CYS A 104 12.96 16.86 -21.46
C CYS A 104 12.70 17.10 -22.94
N GLY A 105 11.56 17.73 -23.23
CA GLY A 105 11.07 17.95 -24.58
C GLY A 105 12.01 18.72 -25.51
N ILE A 106 12.91 19.53 -24.95
CA ILE A 106 13.98 20.22 -25.71
C ILE A 106 15.37 19.82 -25.20
N SER A 107 15.65 20.00 -23.91
CA SER A 107 17.00 19.72 -23.39
C SER A 107 17.05 19.39 -21.90
N GLY A 108 18.00 18.54 -21.54
CA GLY A 108 18.22 18.08 -20.17
C GLY A 108 17.33 16.90 -19.80
N ASN A 109 17.19 16.64 -18.51
CA ASN A 109 16.49 15.47 -17.98
C ASN A 109 15.42 15.84 -16.96
N TYR A 110 14.52 14.90 -16.69
CA TYR A 110 13.58 15.01 -15.59
C TYR A 110 14.30 15.12 -14.25
N THR A 111 13.79 15.97 -13.38
CA THR A 111 14.34 16.24 -12.05
C THR A 111 13.25 16.24 -11.00
N PHE A 112 13.64 16.04 -9.74
CA PHE A 112 12.75 16.21 -8.61
C PHE A 112 13.54 16.57 -7.37
N MET A 113 12.87 17.14 -6.38
CA MET A 113 13.45 17.37 -5.06
C MET A 113 12.59 16.75 -3.96
N VAL A 114 13.25 16.24 -2.93
CA VAL A 114 12.64 15.69 -1.72
C VAL A 114 13.00 16.62 -0.57
N LEU A 115 11.99 17.22 0.08
CA LEU A 115 12.16 17.99 1.30
C LEU A 115 11.77 17.10 2.48
N ASN A 116 12.72 16.85 3.38
CA ASN A 116 12.46 16.09 4.61
C ASN A 116 11.64 16.91 5.63
N PRO A 117 10.92 16.23 6.56
CA PRO A 117 10.15 16.89 7.60
C PRO A 117 11.00 17.90 8.40
N THR A 118 10.37 18.99 8.85
CA THR A 118 11.08 20.04 9.59
C THR A 118 11.66 19.50 10.90
N ASN A 119 12.98 19.55 11.06
CA ASN A 119 13.74 18.93 12.17
C ASN A 119 13.79 17.39 12.16
N GLY A 120 13.32 16.73 11.10
CA GLY A 120 13.55 15.32 10.83
C GLY A 120 14.76 15.08 9.93
N SER A 121 14.97 13.83 9.56
CA SER A 121 16.02 13.35 8.64
C SER A 121 15.43 12.47 7.54
N ALA A 122 16.26 12.10 6.57
CA ALA A 122 15.89 11.15 5.51
C ALA A 122 15.46 9.77 6.06
N ASP A 123 15.99 9.39 7.23
CA ASP A 123 15.75 8.08 7.86
C ASP A 123 14.44 8.04 8.67
N ASP A 124 13.81 9.19 8.93
CA ASP A 124 12.57 9.25 9.71
C ASP A 124 11.37 8.83 8.86
N GLU A 125 10.47 8.01 9.43
CA GLU A 125 9.21 7.67 8.78
C GLU A 125 8.26 8.87 8.76
N ALA A 126 7.68 9.18 7.60
CA ALA A 126 6.79 10.32 7.43
C ALA A 126 5.78 10.10 6.28
N PRO A 127 4.59 10.73 6.33
CA PRO A 127 3.70 10.72 5.18
C PRO A 127 4.32 11.52 4.02
N LEU A 128 4.20 11.00 2.81
CA LEU A 128 4.70 11.61 1.59
C LEU A 128 3.60 12.47 0.94
N TRP A 129 3.97 13.71 0.60
CA TRP A 129 3.16 14.63 -0.17
C TRP A 129 3.82 14.90 -1.52
N VAL A 130 3.30 14.25 -2.56
CA VAL A 130 3.72 14.42 -3.95
C VAL A 130 3.07 15.67 -4.51
N TYR A 131 3.88 16.63 -4.95
CA TYR A 131 3.41 17.90 -5.48
C TYR A 131 3.81 18.09 -6.94
N LEU A 132 2.80 18.20 -7.81
CA LEU A 132 2.96 18.55 -9.22
C LEU A 132 2.53 19.99 -9.43
N HIS A 133 3.47 20.83 -9.88
CA HIS A 133 3.23 22.26 -9.94
C HIS A 133 2.49 22.68 -11.22
N GLY A 134 1.76 23.78 -11.12
CA GLY A 134 1.20 24.45 -12.29
C GLY A 134 2.27 25.03 -13.22
N GLY A 135 1.96 25.06 -14.50
CA GLY A 135 2.87 25.52 -15.56
C GLY A 135 2.15 25.78 -16.87
N GLY A 136 1.03 25.12 -17.12
CA GLY A 136 0.28 25.19 -18.38
C GLY A 136 0.56 23.95 -19.23
N VAL A 137 0.20 24.03 -20.50
CA VAL A 137 0.56 23.06 -21.53
C VAL A 137 0.97 23.83 -22.78
N GLY A 138 1.83 23.25 -23.59
CA GLY A 138 2.15 23.79 -24.90
C GLY A 138 2.49 22.73 -25.93
N HIS A 139 2.42 23.11 -27.20
CA HIS A 139 2.63 22.24 -28.36
C HIS A 139 3.30 23.00 -29.49
N TYR A 140 3.89 22.25 -30.41
CA TYR A 140 4.35 22.75 -31.70
C TYR A 140 3.24 22.58 -32.75
N ASP A 141 3.20 23.47 -33.75
CA ASP A 141 2.45 23.25 -34.99
C ASP A 141 3.33 22.61 -36.08
N ASP A 142 2.71 22.22 -37.19
CA ASP A 142 3.35 21.63 -38.38
C ASP A 142 4.44 22.49 -39.06
N LYS A 143 4.62 23.73 -38.61
CA LYS A 143 5.65 24.68 -39.07
C LYS A 143 6.75 24.91 -38.03
N GLY A 144 6.68 24.23 -36.87
CA GLY A 144 7.61 24.36 -35.76
C GLY A 144 7.40 25.63 -34.92
N ASN A 145 6.24 26.28 -34.98
CA ASN A 145 5.91 27.36 -34.06
C ASN A 145 5.37 26.77 -32.75
N TYR A 146 5.83 27.32 -31.63
CA TYR A 146 5.38 26.89 -30.31
C TYR A 146 4.21 27.74 -29.80
N TYR A 147 3.15 27.09 -29.32
CA TYR A 147 2.01 27.74 -28.69
C TYR A 147 1.78 27.19 -27.29
N ALA A 148 1.47 28.09 -26.36
CA ALA A 148 1.20 27.77 -24.97
C ALA A 148 0.24 28.80 -24.36
N VAL A 149 0.26 28.91 -23.03
CA VAL A 149 -0.53 29.90 -22.31
C VAL A 149 0.23 31.22 -22.13
N ARG A 150 -0.48 32.33 -22.24
CA ARG A 150 -0.01 33.70 -21.98
C ARG A 150 1.25 34.03 -22.80
N GLY A 151 2.34 34.41 -22.15
CA GLY A 151 3.61 34.78 -22.80
C GLY A 151 4.64 33.66 -22.82
N GLN A 152 4.24 32.41 -22.57
CA GLN A 152 5.18 31.29 -22.54
C GLN A 152 5.70 30.95 -23.93
N THR A 153 6.91 30.44 -23.97
CA THR A 153 7.62 30.03 -25.19
C THR A 153 8.04 28.57 -25.07
N GLU A 154 8.67 28.04 -26.12
CA GLU A 154 9.22 26.68 -26.10
C GLU A 154 10.19 26.46 -24.93
N ASP A 155 10.91 27.49 -24.49
CA ASP A 155 11.81 27.39 -23.34
C ASP A 155 11.10 27.31 -21.98
N THR A 156 9.78 27.47 -21.94
CA THR A 156 8.99 27.38 -20.71
C THR A 156 8.58 25.93 -20.46
N TRP A 157 9.15 25.32 -19.42
CA TRP A 157 8.83 23.95 -18.97
C TRP A 157 9.08 22.81 -19.99
N ASN A 158 9.84 23.05 -21.09
CA ASN A 158 10.35 21.98 -21.98
C ASN A 158 11.86 21.71 -21.81
N ASN A 159 12.52 22.45 -20.92
CA ASN A 159 13.91 22.23 -20.55
C ASN A 159 13.96 21.70 -19.12
N GLU A 160 15.08 21.07 -18.77
CA GLU A 160 15.33 20.64 -17.40
C GLU A 160 15.14 21.78 -16.41
N GLU A 161 14.29 21.53 -15.42
CA GLU A 161 14.13 22.41 -14.27
C GLU A 161 15.26 22.10 -13.29
N THR A 162 16.15 23.07 -13.11
CA THR A 162 17.28 22.94 -12.21
C THR A 162 16.83 23.02 -10.75
N PHE A 163 17.72 22.67 -9.82
CA PHE A 163 17.41 22.79 -8.40
C PHE A 163 16.92 24.22 -8.00
N PRO A 164 17.58 25.31 -8.43
CA PRO A 164 17.04 26.67 -8.25
C PRO A 164 15.64 26.88 -8.82
N ASP A 165 15.29 26.27 -9.95
CA ASP A 165 13.99 26.45 -10.60
C ASP A 165 12.88 25.79 -9.78
N LEU A 166 13.05 24.53 -9.38
CA LEU A 166 12.09 23.82 -8.53
C LEU A 166 11.95 24.45 -7.14
N LEU A 167 13.08 24.89 -6.56
CA LEU A 167 13.06 25.61 -5.30
C LEU A 167 12.29 26.92 -5.43
N ASN A 168 12.53 27.70 -6.49
CA ASN A 168 11.80 28.93 -6.76
C ASN A 168 10.30 28.65 -6.97
N THR A 169 9.95 27.58 -7.70
CA THR A 169 8.57 27.10 -7.88
C THR A 169 7.87 26.87 -6.55
N LEU A 170 8.57 26.28 -5.56
CA LEU A 170 8.03 26.09 -4.22
C LEU A 170 7.97 27.41 -3.43
N GLU A 171 9.03 28.21 -3.44
CA GLU A 171 9.13 29.47 -2.68
C GLU A 171 8.02 30.46 -3.07
N VAL A 172 7.77 30.68 -4.37
CA VAL A 172 6.73 31.61 -4.83
C VAL A 172 5.30 31.15 -4.49
N ARG A 173 5.13 29.89 -4.10
CA ARG A 173 3.84 29.29 -3.71
C ARG A 173 3.70 29.09 -2.21
N THR A 174 4.73 29.41 -1.44
CA THR A 174 4.74 29.23 0.01
C THR A 174 5.09 30.53 0.74
N ILE A 175 5.56 31.55 0.01
CA ILE A 175 5.96 32.84 0.56
C ILE A 175 5.33 33.98 -0.26
N ASP A 176 4.66 34.90 0.43
CA ASP A 176 4.19 36.18 -0.13
C ASP A 176 4.70 37.34 0.73
N GLY A 177 5.26 38.38 0.09
CA GLY A 177 5.82 39.54 0.80
C GLY A 177 6.90 39.20 1.84
N GLY A 178 7.56 38.05 1.71
CA GLY A 178 8.55 37.54 2.68
C GLY A 178 7.93 36.89 3.93
N GLN A 179 6.63 36.59 3.92
CA GLN A 179 5.94 35.84 4.97
C GLN A 179 5.46 34.51 4.41
N VAL A 180 5.54 33.46 5.23
CA VAL A 180 4.98 32.15 4.88
C VAL A 180 3.46 32.28 4.82
N ILE A 181 2.86 31.93 3.68
CA ILE A 181 1.41 31.96 3.54
C ILE A 181 0.77 30.76 4.25
N ASP A 182 -0.52 30.87 4.57
CA ASP A 182 -1.28 29.76 5.14
C ASP A 182 -2.07 29.07 4.05
N ASN A 183 -1.47 28.05 3.45
CA ASN A 183 -2.05 27.29 2.34
C ASN A 183 -1.76 25.79 2.45
N THR A 184 -2.30 24.99 1.54
CA THR A 184 -2.21 23.52 1.59
C THR A 184 -0.75 23.05 1.70
N LEU A 185 0.15 23.55 0.84
CA LEU A 185 1.57 23.15 0.85
C LEU A 185 2.28 23.50 2.17
N THR A 186 2.12 24.74 2.64
CA THR A 186 2.77 25.19 3.88
C THR A 186 2.22 24.47 5.11
N ARG A 187 0.94 24.08 5.12
CA ARG A 187 0.34 23.23 6.16
C ARG A 187 0.99 21.86 6.17
N ARG A 188 1.13 21.19 5.01
CA ARG A 188 1.79 19.86 4.95
C ARG A 188 3.22 19.88 5.45
N ILE A 189 3.99 20.92 5.10
CA ILE A 189 5.36 21.11 5.61
C ILE A 189 5.36 21.25 7.15
N ARG A 190 4.39 21.98 7.72
CA ARG A 190 4.26 22.16 9.18
C ARG A 190 3.79 20.89 9.89
N ASP A 191 2.95 20.11 9.23
CA ASP A 191 2.37 18.88 9.76
C ASP A 191 3.33 17.68 9.68
N GLY A 192 4.57 17.90 9.22
CA GLY A 192 5.63 16.88 9.20
C GLY A 192 5.61 15.98 7.97
N TYR A 193 4.93 16.36 6.89
CA TYR A 193 5.01 15.60 5.64
C TYR A 193 6.38 15.77 4.99
N ARG A 194 6.85 14.69 4.37
CA ARG A 194 7.93 14.75 3.37
C ARG A 194 7.34 15.26 2.06
N LEU A 195 7.94 16.27 1.44
CA LEU A 195 7.43 16.87 0.21
C LEU A 195 8.27 16.41 -0.99
N LEU A 196 7.65 15.74 -1.96
CA LEU A 196 8.27 15.44 -3.25
C LEU A 196 7.78 16.44 -4.29
N VAL A 197 8.68 17.24 -4.88
CA VAL A 197 8.33 18.21 -5.93
C VAL A 197 8.97 17.76 -7.24
N VAL A 198 8.17 17.56 -8.28
CA VAL A 198 8.59 16.96 -9.55
C VAL A 198 8.57 17.99 -10.67
N SER A 199 9.60 17.98 -11.52
CA SER A 199 9.67 18.80 -12.73
C SER A 199 8.61 18.38 -13.75
N MET A 200 8.01 19.34 -14.44
CA MET A 200 7.14 19.08 -15.59
C MET A 200 7.95 18.71 -16.83
N CYS A 201 9.05 19.41 -17.12
CA CYS A 201 10.11 19.10 -18.10
C CYS A 201 9.69 18.85 -19.59
N ASP A 202 8.48 18.41 -19.91
CA ASP A 202 7.94 18.25 -21.27
C ASP A 202 6.78 19.19 -21.60
N HIS A 203 6.33 19.99 -20.64
CA HIS A 203 5.15 20.85 -20.75
C HIS A 203 3.91 20.08 -21.24
N ASP A 204 3.72 18.85 -20.72
CA ASP A 204 2.77 17.81 -21.18
C ASP A 204 1.72 17.46 -20.10
N LEU A 205 1.49 18.36 -19.14
CA LEU A 205 0.60 18.09 -17.99
C LEU A 205 1.00 16.84 -17.19
N TYR A 206 2.28 16.45 -17.21
CA TYR A 206 2.80 15.23 -16.57
C TYR A 206 2.19 13.92 -17.11
N SER A 207 1.63 13.92 -18.33
CA SER A 207 0.77 12.81 -18.78
C SER A 207 1.43 11.84 -19.76
N GLY A 208 2.56 12.21 -20.34
CA GLY A 208 3.24 11.42 -21.36
C GLY A 208 3.71 10.05 -20.86
N LEU A 209 3.42 9.02 -21.65
CA LEU A 209 3.83 7.63 -21.42
C LEU A 209 4.83 7.16 -22.51
N GLY A 210 5.82 7.99 -22.83
CA GLY A 210 6.74 7.75 -23.96
C GLY A 210 6.05 8.02 -25.29
N THR A 211 5.12 8.98 -25.30
CA THR A 211 4.37 9.36 -26.51
C THR A 211 5.25 10.22 -27.39
N PRO A 212 5.38 9.97 -28.70
CA PRO A 212 6.12 10.85 -29.59
C PRO A 212 5.66 12.29 -29.43
N TYR A 213 6.58 13.25 -29.28
CA TYR A 213 6.24 14.67 -29.13
C TYR A 213 5.94 15.24 -30.53
N PRO A 214 4.66 15.51 -30.86
CA PRO A 214 4.29 15.94 -32.22
C PRO A 214 4.95 17.26 -32.59
N ASP A 215 5.44 17.33 -33.84
CA ASP A 215 6.07 18.50 -34.45
C ASP A 215 7.24 19.12 -33.67
N ASN A 216 7.83 18.37 -32.74
CA ASN A 216 8.99 18.81 -31.98
C ASN A 216 10.22 19.02 -32.90
N PRO A 217 11.06 20.04 -32.65
CA PRO A 217 12.31 20.25 -33.38
C PRO A 217 13.24 19.03 -33.42
N ASN A 218 13.16 18.16 -32.41
CA ASN A 218 13.75 16.83 -32.41
C ASN A 218 12.67 15.78 -32.78
N PRO A 219 12.74 15.15 -33.97
CA PRO A 219 11.72 14.19 -34.43
C PRO A 219 11.71 12.86 -33.66
N GLU A 220 12.72 12.60 -32.82
CA GLU A 220 12.78 11.43 -31.94
C GLU A 220 12.38 11.77 -30.51
N ALA A 221 11.95 13.01 -30.22
CA ALA A 221 11.53 13.40 -28.89
C ALA A 221 10.23 12.67 -28.50
N GLU A 222 10.15 12.32 -27.21
CA GLU A 222 8.99 11.74 -26.58
C GLU A 222 8.61 12.60 -25.37
N VAL A 223 7.34 12.58 -24.99
CA VAL A 223 6.87 13.08 -23.71
C VAL A 223 6.73 11.93 -22.70
N ASN A 224 7.35 12.12 -21.54
CA ASN A 224 7.62 11.11 -20.53
C ASN A 224 7.13 11.53 -19.13
N GLY A 225 6.27 12.56 -19.03
CA GLY A 225 5.88 13.18 -17.77
C GLY A 225 5.36 12.19 -16.74
N MET A 226 4.56 11.22 -17.17
CA MET A 226 3.98 10.23 -16.26
C MET A 226 5.01 9.19 -15.83
N GLN A 227 5.79 8.65 -16.77
CA GLN A 227 6.85 7.68 -16.46
C GLN A 227 7.88 8.25 -15.49
N ALA A 228 8.30 9.50 -15.71
CA ALA A 228 9.24 10.19 -14.83
C ALA A 228 8.64 10.47 -13.45
N THR A 229 7.39 10.92 -13.39
CA THR A 229 6.69 11.19 -12.12
C THR A 229 6.49 9.92 -11.29
N MET A 230 5.98 8.84 -11.89
CA MET A 230 5.85 7.55 -11.21
C MET A 230 7.21 7.02 -10.75
N SER A 231 8.27 7.21 -11.53
CA SER A 231 9.62 6.80 -11.15
C SER A 231 10.16 7.61 -9.96
N ALA A 232 9.87 8.91 -9.90
CA ALA A 232 10.24 9.76 -8.77
C ALA A 232 9.51 9.33 -7.48
N VAL A 233 8.21 9.03 -7.56
CA VAL A 233 7.44 8.50 -6.42
C VAL A 233 7.99 7.14 -5.98
N ALA A 234 8.15 6.19 -6.91
CA ALA A 234 8.65 4.84 -6.61
C ALA A 234 10.07 4.88 -6.00
N TYR A 235 10.95 5.75 -6.51
CA TYR A 235 12.27 5.95 -5.92
C TYR A 235 12.17 6.55 -4.51
N THR A 236 11.32 7.54 -4.31
CA THR A 236 11.17 8.19 -3.00
C THR A 236 10.67 7.19 -1.96
N VAL A 237 9.60 6.45 -2.23
CA VAL A 237 9.06 5.46 -1.25
C VAL A 237 10.03 4.31 -0.98
N ALA A 238 10.89 3.94 -1.94
CA ALA A 238 11.90 2.90 -1.77
C ALA A 238 13.13 3.35 -0.97
N ASN A 239 13.41 4.66 -0.90
CA ASN A 239 14.62 5.20 -0.25
C ASN A 239 14.30 6.02 1.01
N TYR A 240 13.04 6.39 1.24
CA TYR A 240 12.59 7.16 2.38
C TYR A 240 11.41 6.45 3.05
N PRO A 241 11.53 6.05 4.34
CA PRO A 241 10.43 5.40 5.04
C PRO A 241 9.14 6.25 4.98
N THR A 242 8.06 5.65 4.47
CA THR A 242 6.84 6.36 4.08
C THR A 242 5.61 5.65 4.63
N THR A 243 4.74 6.38 5.33
CA THR A 243 3.47 5.85 5.86
C THR A 243 2.33 5.96 4.85
N GLU A 244 2.05 7.18 4.40
CA GLU A 244 0.97 7.52 3.47
C GLU A 244 1.55 8.16 2.21
N VAL A 245 0.82 8.10 1.09
CA VAL A 245 1.18 8.83 -0.14
C VAL A 245 0.00 9.63 -0.63
N TRP A 246 0.12 10.96 -0.53
CA TRP A 246 -0.84 11.93 -1.02
C TRP A 246 -0.31 12.60 -2.28
N ALA A 247 -1.19 12.89 -3.25
CA ALA A 247 -0.81 13.64 -4.45
C ALA A 247 -1.61 14.93 -4.58
N HIS A 248 -0.93 16.06 -4.72
CA HIS A 248 -1.52 17.39 -4.88
C HIS A 248 -1.01 18.05 -6.15
N GLY A 249 -1.94 18.42 -7.02
CA GLY A 249 -1.63 19.01 -8.31
C GLY A 249 -2.32 20.35 -8.45
N THR A 250 -1.60 21.34 -8.94
CA THR A 250 -2.17 22.68 -9.20
C THR A 250 -2.14 22.99 -10.68
N SER A 251 -3.22 23.51 -11.25
CA SER A 251 -3.32 23.85 -12.66
C SER A 251 -2.95 22.63 -13.53
N ALA A 252 -1.93 22.73 -14.37
CA ALA A 252 -1.40 21.59 -15.12
C ALA A 252 -1.10 20.34 -14.28
N GLY A 253 -0.57 20.52 -13.06
CA GLY A 253 -0.30 19.41 -12.15
C GLY A 253 -1.56 18.70 -11.66
N SER A 254 -2.73 19.34 -11.73
CA SER A 254 -4.03 18.76 -11.35
C SER A 254 -4.38 17.56 -12.23
N THR A 255 -4.25 17.74 -13.55
CA THR A 255 -4.37 16.63 -14.52
C THR A 255 -3.32 15.56 -14.24
N GLY A 256 -2.08 15.99 -13.97
CA GLY A 256 -0.97 15.09 -13.63
C GLY A 256 -1.24 14.19 -12.42
N VAL A 257 -1.75 14.72 -11.31
CA VAL A 257 -1.96 13.91 -10.09
C VAL A 257 -3.16 12.98 -10.21
N TYR A 258 -4.18 13.36 -10.97
CA TYR A 258 -5.26 12.45 -11.31
C TYR A 258 -4.74 11.28 -12.15
N ASN A 259 -3.99 11.58 -13.22
CA ASN A 259 -3.39 10.55 -14.08
C ASN A 259 -2.39 9.67 -13.31
N LEU A 260 -1.66 10.25 -12.35
CA LEU A 260 -0.73 9.53 -11.47
C LEU A 260 -1.46 8.46 -10.65
N ALA A 261 -2.60 8.82 -10.06
CA ALA A 261 -3.42 7.88 -9.30
C ALA A 261 -4.01 6.78 -10.19
N MET A 262 -4.47 7.12 -11.39
CA MET A 262 -4.97 6.13 -12.35
C MET A 262 -3.86 5.16 -12.79
N SER A 263 -2.65 5.67 -13.04
CA SER A 263 -1.50 4.86 -13.45
C SER A 263 -1.03 3.91 -12.35
N PHE A 264 -0.99 4.34 -11.09
CA PHE A 264 -0.65 3.43 -9.97
C PHE A 264 -1.78 2.45 -9.67
N ALA A 265 -3.05 2.87 -9.73
CA ALA A 265 -4.19 1.98 -9.49
C ALA A 265 -4.28 0.85 -10.53
N ALA A 266 -3.86 1.10 -11.77
CA ALA A 266 -3.74 0.05 -12.80
C ALA A 266 -2.68 -1.02 -12.48
N GLU A 267 -1.79 -0.75 -11.52
CA GLU A 267 -0.77 -1.67 -11.03
C GLU A 267 -1.05 -2.16 -9.59
N ASP A 268 -2.30 -2.04 -9.14
CA ASP A 268 -2.76 -2.45 -7.81
C ASP A 268 -2.07 -1.68 -6.67
N ILE A 269 -1.67 -0.44 -6.94
CA ILE A 269 -1.09 0.48 -5.96
C ILE A 269 -2.04 1.68 -5.79
N TYR A 270 -2.68 1.79 -4.64
CA TYR A 270 -3.69 2.81 -4.38
C TYR A 270 -3.16 3.90 -3.46
N LEU A 271 -2.92 5.10 -4.00
CA LEU A 271 -2.49 6.26 -3.21
C LEU A 271 -3.51 6.58 -2.09
N THR A 272 -3.03 7.14 -0.98
CA THR A 272 -3.88 7.45 0.18
C THR A 272 -4.98 8.46 -0.17
N GLY A 273 -4.66 9.44 -1.01
CA GLY A 273 -5.66 10.37 -1.54
C GLY A 273 -5.06 11.41 -2.47
N VAL A 274 -5.92 12.07 -3.26
CA VAL A 274 -5.51 13.01 -4.31
C VAL A 274 -6.27 14.32 -4.23
N VAL A 275 -5.56 15.43 -4.46
CA VAL A 275 -6.08 16.80 -4.50
C VAL A 275 -5.77 17.43 -5.86
N PRO A 276 -6.60 17.21 -6.89
CA PRO A 276 -6.49 17.93 -8.15
C PRO A 276 -7.12 19.32 -8.01
N ASP A 277 -6.33 20.38 -8.12
CA ASP A 277 -6.78 21.77 -8.06
C ASP A 277 -6.65 22.50 -9.40
N SER A 278 -7.80 22.87 -9.99
CA SER A 278 -7.91 23.72 -11.18
C SER A 278 -7.42 23.06 -12.48
N ALA A 279 -8.00 23.43 -13.63
CA ALA A 279 -7.57 22.98 -14.97
C ALA A 279 -7.41 21.44 -15.14
N ILE A 280 -8.42 20.69 -14.72
CA ILE A 280 -8.53 19.24 -14.94
C ILE A 280 -9.03 18.98 -16.36
N ILE A 281 -8.51 17.94 -17.02
CA ILE A 281 -9.08 17.47 -18.29
C ILE A 281 -10.43 16.79 -18.03
N THR A 282 -11.47 17.34 -18.65
CA THR A 282 -12.86 16.85 -18.63
C THR A 282 -13.48 17.09 -20.00
N PRO A 283 -14.43 16.25 -20.46
CA PRO A 283 -15.20 16.49 -21.68
C PRO A 283 -15.84 17.88 -21.74
N ASN A 284 -16.23 18.46 -20.59
CA ASN A 284 -16.82 19.80 -20.54
C ASN A 284 -15.82 20.93 -20.83
N GLY A 285 -14.51 20.64 -20.84
CA GLY A 285 -13.48 21.57 -21.29
C GLY A 285 -13.47 21.79 -22.81
N LEU A 286 -13.88 20.81 -23.61
CA LEU A 286 -13.78 20.89 -25.08
C LEU A 286 -14.65 22.00 -25.69
N PRO A 287 -15.95 22.13 -25.36
CA PRO A 287 -16.78 23.19 -25.92
C PRO A 287 -16.31 24.60 -25.50
N LEU A 288 -15.73 24.72 -24.30
CA LEU A 288 -15.14 25.97 -23.81
C LEU A 288 -13.89 26.35 -24.62
N ALA A 289 -13.01 25.38 -24.87
CA ALA A 289 -11.82 25.59 -25.67
C ALA A 289 -12.17 25.92 -27.13
N GLU A 290 -13.14 25.24 -27.72
CA GLU A 290 -13.64 25.53 -29.08
C GLU A 290 -14.20 26.95 -29.19
N ALA A 291 -14.93 27.42 -28.17
CA ALA A 291 -15.52 28.75 -28.16
C ALA A 291 -14.49 29.87 -27.98
N TYR A 292 -13.48 29.68 -27.11
CA TYR A 292 -12.68 30.79 -26.58
C TYR A 292 -11.17 30.64 -26.66
N SER A 293 -10.62 29.45 -26.90
CA SER A 293 -9.17 29.28 -27.01
C SER A 293 -8.59 30.17 -28.14
N GLY A 294 -7.48 30.84 -27.85
CA GLY A 294 -6.82 31.76 -28.79
C GLY A 294 -7.58 33.06 -29.10
N GLN A 295 -8.77 33.28 -28.54
CA GLN A 295 -9.51 34.53 -28.71
C GLN A 295 -8.87 35.69 -27.91
N PRO A 296 -9.07 36.96 -28.31
CA PRO A 296 -8.61 38.10 -27.52
C PRO A 296 -9.13 38.05 -26.08
N GLY A 297 -8.21 38.07 -25.10
CA GLY A 297 -8.51 37.94 -23.67
C GLY A 297 -8.39 36.52 -23.11
N SER A 298 -8.24 35.50 -23.97
CA SER A 298 -7.98 34.12 -23.55
C SER A 298 -6.60 33.99 -22.93
N ASN A 299 -6.45 33.07 -21.96
CA ASN A 299 -5.14 32.68 -21.45
C ASN A 299 -4.36 31.85 -22.49
N ASN A 300 -5.01 31.13 -23.41
CA ASN A 300 -4.33 30.43 -24.50
C ASN A 300 -3.94 31.42 -25.60
N GLN A 301 -2.73 31.27 -26.15
CA GLN A 301 -2.22 32.12 -27.22
C GLN A 301 -3.05 32.00 -28.51
N PRO A 302 -3.13 33.05 -29.35
CA PRO A 302 -3.68 32.93 -30.69
C PRO A 302 -2.91 31.87 -31.51
N GLY A 303 -3.61 30.88 -32.04
CA GLY A 303 -3.02 29.74 -32.74
C GLY A 303 -2.86 28.48 -31.88
N PHE A 304 -3.14 28.56 -30.57
CA PHE A 304 -3.17 27.39 -29.70
C PHE A 304 -4.24 26.39 -30.16
N ASP A 305 -3.82 25.18 -30.49
CA ASP A 305 -4.64 24.06 -30.92
C ASP A 305 -4.85 23.03 -29.78
N PRO A 306 -6.10 22.85 -29.28
CA PRO A 306 -6.43 21.81 -28.32
C PRO A 306 -6.20 20.38 -28.84
N ASP A 307 -6.36 20.13 -30.14
CA ASP A 307 -6.18 18.79 -30.72
C ASP A 307 -4.71 18.37 -30.71
N ALA A 308 -3.80 19.31 -30.97
CA ALA A 308 -2.35 19.09 -30.85
C ALA A 308 -1.94 18.76 -29.40
N VAL A 309 -2.61 19.35 -28.41
CA VAL A 309 -2.42 18.97 -27.01
C VAL A 309 -2.91 17.54 -26.77
N ILE A 310 -4.12 17.20 -27.22
CA ILE A 310 -4.67 15.84 -27.07
C ILE A 310 -3.73 14.79 -27.67
N GLU A 311 -3.18 15.05 -28.85
CA GLU A 311 -2.20 14.17 -29.49
C GLU A 311 -0.93 14.01 -28.64
N LYS A 312 -0.38 15.13 -28.14
CA LYS A 312 0.80 15.14 -27.28
C LYS A 312 0.60 14.36 -25.98
N LEU A 313 -0.56 14.47 -25.34
CA LEU A 313 -0.85 13.78 -24.06
C LEU A 313 -1.02 12.25 -24.22
N GLY A 314 -1.16 11.76 -25.46
CA GLY A 314 -1.29 10.34 -25.73
C GLY A 314 -2.50 9.71 -25.05
N PHE A 315 -2.29 8.60 -24.34
CA PHE A 315 -3.37 7.81 -23.70
C PHE A 315 -4.37 8.66 -22.89
N TYR A 316 -3.86 9.60 -22.08
CA TYR A 316 -4.69 10.42 -21.20
C TYR A 316 -5.39 11.59 -21.91
N GLY A 317 -4.91 11.99 -23.09
CA GLY A 317 -5.60 13.01 -23.90
C GLY A 317 -6.82 12.45 -24.64
N GLN A 318 -6.81 11.15 -24.96
CA GLN A 318 -7.83 10.51 -25.78
C GLN A 318 -9.04 10.10 -24.93
N LEU A 319 -10.15 10.85 -25.05
CA LEU A 319 -11.37 10.58 -24.29
C LEU A 319 -11.97 9.19 -24.57
N ASP A 320 -11.74 8.62 -25.76
CA ASP A 320 -12.22 7.27 -26.12
C ASP A 320 -11.62 6.17 -25.23
N ASN A 321 -10.49 6.44 -24.56
CA ASN A 321 -9.90 5.51 -23.59
C ASN A 321 -10.67 5.47 -22.27
N ASN A 322 -11.65 6.35 -22.05
CA ASN A 322 -12.43 6.45 -20.81
C ASN A 322 -11.56 6.60 -19.55
N ALA A 323 -10.39 7.21 -19.69
CA ALA A 323 -9.43 7.44 -18.60
C ALA A 323 -9.68 8.75 -17.84
N TYR A 324 -10.59 9.61 -18.32
CA TYR A 324 -10.93 10.89 -17.68
C TYR A 324 -11.85 10.70 -16.46
N VAL A 325 -11.89 11.72 -15.59
CA VAL A 325 -12.48 11.67 -14.24
C VAL A 325 -13.90 11.09 -14.25
N GLU A 326 -14.79 11.68 -15.04
CA GLU A 326 -16.20 11.30 -15.05
C GLU A 326 -16.41 9.85 -15.47
N ALA A 327 -15.67 9.37 -16.49
CA ALA A 327 -15.79 7.98 -16.94
C ALA A 327 -15.33 7.00 -15.87
N ARG A 328 -14.25 7.30 -15.15
CA ARG A 328 -13.73 6.42 -14.09
C ARG A 328 -14.65 6.36 -12.88
N ILE A 329 -15.17 7.51 -12.43
CA ILE A 329 -16.13 7.57 -11.31
C ILE A 329 -17.43 6.85 -11.69
N ASN A 330 -18.00 7.13 -12.87
CA ASN A 330 -19.18 6.44 -13.36
C ASN A 330 -18.96 4.94 -13.59
N GLY A 331 -17.71 4.54 -13.85
CA GLY A 331 -17.27 3.15 -13.93
C GLY A 331 -17.13 2.46 -12.57
N GLY A 332 -17.37 3.15 -11.46
CA GLY A 332 -17.32 2.59 -10.10
C GLY A 332 -15.96 2.67 -9.43
N PHE A 333 -15.02 3.48 -9.95
CA PHE A 333 -13.72 3.67 -9.30
C PHE A 333 -13.90 4.29 -7.90
N VAL A 334 -13.39 3.63 -6.87
CA VAL A 334 -13.47 4.07 -5.46
C VAL A 334 -12.14 3.89 -4.72
N ASP A 335 -11.15 3.25 -5.33
CA ASP A 335 -9.95 2.74 -4.63
C ASP A 335 -9.02 3.86 -4.12
N VAL A 336 -9.08 5.04 -4.74
CA VAL A 336 -8.31 6.22 -4.34
C VAL A 336 -9.26 7.41 -4.13
N PRO A 337 -9.52 7.84 -2.88
CA PRO A 337 -10.32 9.02 -2.60
C PRO A 337 -9.73 10.27 -3.24
N MET A 338 -10.58 11.18 -3.74
CA MET A 338 -10.13 12.40 -4.41
C MET A 338 -10.97 13.60 -4.03
N ILE A 339 -10.35 14.76 -3.81
CA ILE A 339 -11.05 16.04 -3.69
C ILE A 339 -10.68 16.97 -4.85
N PHE A 340 -11.62 17.15 -5.77
CA PHE A 340 -11.47 18.05 -6.90
C PHE A 340 -11.75 19.47 -6.45
N VAL A 341 -10.74 20.35 -6.55
CA VAL A 341 -10.84 21.75 -6.15
C VAL A 341 -10.89 22.63 -7.41
N GLY A 342 -11.76 23.64 -7.39
CA GLY A 342 -11.83 24.62 -8.48
C GLY A 342 -12.38 25.96 -8.00
N GLY A 343 -11.88 27.05 -8.58
CA GLY A 343 -12.37 28.40 -8.31
C GLY A 343 -13.41 28.86 -9.32
N ARG A 344 -14.51 29.49 -8.87
CA ARG A 344 -15.54 30.03 -9.75
C ARG A 344 -15.08 31.22 -10.58
N ASN A 345 -14.06 31.96 -10.10
CA ASN A 345 -13.51 33.13 -10.81
C ASN A 345 -12.25 32.78 -11.61
N ASP A 346 -12.07 31.51 -12.00
CA ASP A 346 -10.88 31.06 -12.70
C ASP A 346 -10.93 31.43 -14.19
N ALA A 347 -9.95 32.21 -14.64
CA ALA A 347 -9.83 32.64 -16.02
C ALA A 347 -9.45 31.49 -16.99
N PHE A 348 -8.96 30.35 -16.49
CA PHE A 348 -8.64 29.18 -17.31
C PHE A 348 -9.87 28.34 -17.68
N CYS A 349 -10.98 28.48 -16.95
CA CYS A 349 -12.30 28.01 -17.41
C CYS A 349 -13.12 29.14 -18.04
N TYR A 350 -12.45 30.19 -18.53
CA TYR A 350 -13.06 31.29 -19.28
C TYR A 350 -14.17 32.02 -18.52
N ASN A 351 -14.02 32.20 -17.20
CA ASN A 351 -14.97 32.96 -16.35
C ASN A 351 -15.27 34.37 -16.90
N ASP A 352 -14.27 35.01 -17.51
CA ASP A 352 -14.38 36.39 -18.00
C ASP A 352 -15.05 36.50 -19.39
N PHE A 353 -15.41 35.36 -19.99
CA PHE A 353 -16.09 35.29 -21.27
C PHE A 353 -17.61 35.16 -21.11
N PRO A 354 -18.40 35.45 -22.16
CA PRO A 354 -19.82 35.12 -22.16
C PRO A 354 -20.05 33.63 -21.82
N VAL A 355 -21.16 33.32 -21.18
CA VAL A 355 -21.52 31.93 -20.87
C VAL A 355 -21.89 31.20 -22.16
N ILE A 356 -21.28 30.04 -22.44
CA ILE A 356 -21.55 29.26 -23.65
C ILE A 356 -23.00 28.70 -23.69
N PRO A 357 -23.58 28.47 -24.88
CA PRO A 357 -24.94 27.93 -25.02
C PRO A 357 -25.17 26.61 -24.28
N GLU A 358 -24.18 25.72 -24.24
CA GLU A 358 -24.21 24.42 -23.58
C GLU A 358 -24.41 24.59 -22.06
N ALA A 359 -23.67 25.51 -21.45
CA ALA A 359 -23.82 25.87 -20.04
C ALA A 359 -25.19 26.51 -19.76
N GLN A 360 -25.65 27.41 -20.63
CA GLN A 360 -26.97 28.03 -20.51
C GLN A 360 -28.11 27.00 -20.62
N ALA A 361 -27.96 25.98 -21.47
CA ALA A 361 -28.94 24.90 -21.62
C ALA A 361 -29.10 24.06 -20.35
N LEU A 362 -28.04 23.96 -19.54
CA LEU A 362 -28.05 23.33 -18.22
C LEU A 362 -28.50 24.29 -17.10
N GLY A 363 -28.81 25.56 -17.42
CA GLY A 363 -29.19 26.57 -16.43
C GLY A 363 -28.03 27.10 -15.61
N LEU A 364 -26.78 26.86 -16.03
CA LEU A 364 -25.58 27.35 -15.37
C LEU A 364 -25.32 28.80 -15.75
N ILE A 365 -24.73 29.56 -14.81
CA ILE A 365 -24.53 31.01 -14.94
C ILE A 365 -23.06 31.40 -15.18
N ASN A 366 -22.17 30.42 -15.24
CA ASN A 366 -20.73 30.60 -15.38
C ASN A 366 -20.11 29.44 -16.18
N ASN A 367 -19.09 29.74 -16.99
CA ASN A 367 -18.31 28.74 -17.72
C ASN A 367 -17.52 27.79 -16.79
N CYS A 368 -17.08 28.26 -15.64
CA CYS A 368 -16.43 27.43 -14.63
C CYS A 368 -17.40 26.48 -13.93
N ASP A 369 -18.67 26.88 -13.73
CA ASP A 369 -19.69 25.94 -13.26
C ASP A 369 -19.86 24.80 -14.29
N TYR A 370 -19.86 25.14 -15.59
CA TYR A 370 -19.96 24.15 -16.66
C TYR A 370 -18.76 23.20 -16.72
N HIS A 371 -17.54 23.74 -16.61
CA HIS A 371 -16.31 22.93 -16.65
C HIS A 371 -16.34 21.78 -15.63
N TYR A 372 -16.79 22.05 -14.39
CA TYR A 372 -16.81 21.05 -13.32
C TYR A 372 -18.13 20.26 -13.21
N GLU A 373 -19.16 20.62 -13.96
CA GLU A 373 -20.49 20.04 -13.79
C GLU A 373 -20.51 18.52 -14.04
N GLY A 374 -19.74 18.04 -15.02
CA GLY A 374 -19.62 16.60 -15.30
C GLY A 374 -19.05 15.82 -14.11
N ILE A 375 -17.93 16.28 -13.57
CA ILE A 375 -17.30 15.70 -12.38
C ILE A 375 -18.27 15.73 -11.18
N ARG A 376 -18.92 16.87 -10.95
CA ARG A 376 -19.90 17.03 -9.86
C ARG A 376 -21.07 16.05 -9.99
N GLN A 377 -21.57 15.81 -11.21
CA GLN A 377 -22.64 14.86 -11.46
C GLN A 377 -22.17 13.42 -11.24
N ALA A 378 -21.01 13.03 -11.79
CA ALA A 378 -20.48 11.68 -11.62
C ALA A 378 -20.29 11.31 -10.14
N ILE A 379 -19.77 12.24 -9.33
CA ILE A 379 -19.62 12.05 -7.87
C ILE A 379 -20.99 11.90 -7.19
N ALA A 380 -21.96 12.75 -7.55
CA ALA A 380 -23.28 12.72 -6.93
C ALA A 380 -24.08 11.46 -7.29
N ASP A 381 -23.83 10.90 -8.48
CA ASP A 381 -24.51 9.72 -8.99
C ASP A 381 -23.87 8.39 -8.49
N GLN A 382 -22.61 8.43 -8.05
CA GLN A 382 -21.92 7.27 -7.46
C GLN A 382 -22.38 7.06 -5.99
N PRO A 383 -22.99 5.91 -5.65
CA PRO A 383 -23.37 5.60 -4.28
C PRO A 383 -22.15 5.58 -3.35
N ASP A 384 -22.28 6.18 -2.17
CA ASP A 384 -21.23 6.23 -1.14
C ASP A 384 -19.86 6.68 -1.69
N SER A 385 -19.88 7.64 -2.64
CA SER A 385 -18.67 8.10 -3.31
C SER A 385 -17.61 8.59 -2.31
N PRO A 386 -16.37 8.08 -2.39
CA PRO A 386 -15.24 8.61 -1.62
C PRO A 386 -14.68 9.90 -2.22
N HIS A 387 -15.21 10.33 -3.37
CA HIS A 387 -14.77 11.51 -4.08
C HIS A 387 -15.57 12.74 -3.65
N GLN A 388 -14.92 13.90 -3.66
CA GLN A 388 -15.49 15.17 -3.26
C GLN A 388 -15.23 16.23 -4.32
N MET A 389 -16.17 17.18 -4.47
CA MET A 389 -16.00 18.38 -5.29
C MET A 389 -16.09 19.62 -4.41
N ALA A 390 -15.01 20.40 -4.38
CA ALA A 390 -14.88 21.65 -3.65
C ALA A 390 -14.84 22.83 -4.62
N PHE A 391 -16.02 23.35 -4.95
CA PHE A 391 -16.13 24.49 -5.88
C PHE A 391 -16.21 25.83 -5.13
N ILE A 392 -15.09 26.56 -5.11
CA ILE A 392 -14.87 27.73 -4.28
C ILE A 392 -15.33 29.01 -4.99
N THR A 393 -16.36 29.66 -4.44
CA THR A 393 -17.08 30.72 -5.16
C THR A 393 -16.40 32.09 -5.17
N ASP A 394 -15.49 32.35 -4.24
CA ASP A 394 -14.82 33.65 -4.07
C ASP A 394 -13.33 33.62 -4.46
N ARG A 395 -12.86 32.51 -5.05
CA ARG A 395 -11.48 32.32 -5.50
C ARG A 395 -11.38 32.12 -7.00
N GLY A 396 -10.17 32.37 -7.50
CA GLY A 396 -9.81 32.21 -8.90
C GLY A 396 -9.05 30.92 -9.13
N HIS A 397 -8.06 30.96 -10.03
CA HIS A 397 -7.22 29.83 -10.35
C HIS A 397 -6.43 29.34 -9.11
N VAL A 398 -6.39 28.02 -8.91
CA VAL A 398 -5.64 27.29 -7.87
C VAL A 398 -5.92 27.70 -6.40
N PRO A 399 -7.18 27.59 -5.90
CA PRO A 399 -7.52 28.00 -4.55
C PRO A 399 -6.73 27.31 -3.42
N THR A 400 -6.14 26.13 -3.61
CA THR A 400 -5.32 25.46 -2.57
C THR A 400 -3.98 26.14 -2.31
N LEU A 401 -3.59 27.08 -3.18
CA LEU A 401 -2.41 27.93 -2.99
C LEU A 401 -2.75 29.30 -2.41
N ASP A 402 -4.02 29.71 -2.44
CA ASP A 402 -4.47 30.95 -1.83
C ASP A 402 -4.38 30.89 -0.30
N ALA A 403 -4.02 32.02 0.31
CA ALA A 403 -3.97 32.12 1.76
C ALA A 403 -5.36 32.06 2.40
N GLY A 404 -5.46 31.32 3.51
CA GLY A 404 -6.59 31.39 4.44
C GLY A 404 -7.46 30.13 4.49
N PRO A 405 -8.71 30.26 4.97
CA PRO A 405 -9.51 29.12 5.41
C PRO A 405 -10.00 28.20 4.29
N VAL A 406 -9.80 28.57 3.01
CA VAL A 406 -10.12 27.69 1.87
C VAL A 406 -9.41 26.34 1.97
N ASN A 407 -8.22 26.33 2.55
CA ASN A 407 -7.39 25.13 2.74
C ASN A 407 -7.94 24.17 3.82
N ASN A 408 -8.86 24.63 4.69
CA ASN A 408 -9.57 23.74 5.61
C ASN A 408 -10.37 22.67 4.85
N THR A 409 -10.73 22.94 3.59
CA THR A 409 -11.40 21.97 2.72
C THR A 409 -10.52 20.75 2.46
N VAL A 410 -9.22 20.96 2.23
CA VAL A 410 -8.26 19.87 2.04
C VAL A 410 -7.96 19.17 3.36
N ASP A 411 -7.85 19.92 4.46
CA ASP A 411 -7.63 19.33 5.79
C ASP A 411 -8.78 18.41 6.20
N ASN A 412 -10.03 18.86 6.04
CA ASN A 412 -11.21 18.03 6.34
C ASN A 412 -11.23 16.75 5.49
N PHE A 413 -10.89 16.84 4.21
CA PHE A 413 -10.81 15.66 3.34
C PHE A 413 -9.73 14.67 3.81
N ILE A 414 -8.56 15.18 4.21
CA ILE A 414 -7.49 14.34 4.76
C ILE A 414 -7.96 13.66 6.06
N ASP A 415 -8.60 14.42 6.95
CA ASP A 415 -9.13 13.89 8.22
C ASP A 415 -10.20 12.81 7.98
N ASP A 416 -11.12 13.02 7.03
CA ASP A 416 -12.17 12.06 6.67
C ASP A 416 -11.58 10.76 6.11
N VAL A 417 -10.61 10.85 5.19
CA VAL A 417 -9.93 9.68 4.63
C VAL A 417 -9.17 8.94 5.72
N ARG A 418 -8.43 9.65 6.58
CA ARG A 418 -7.69 9.04 7.71
C ARG A 418 -8.60 8.40 8.74
N ALA A 419 -9.78 8.96 8.99
CA ALA A 419 -10.77 8.36 9.88
C ALA A 419 -11.30 7.02 9.34
N GLY A 420 -11.24 6.82 8.01
CA GLY A 420 -11.51 5.54 7.33
C GLY A 420 -10.34 4.56 7.34
N ASP A 421 -9.24 4.90 8.02
CA ASP A 421 -8.06 4.06 8.21
C ASP A 421 -7.46 3.51 6.90
N PRO A 422 -6.94 4.42 6.04
CA PRO A 422 -6.58 4.07 4.68
C PRO A 422 -5.38 3.11 4.68
N ALA A 423 -5.36 2.25 3.66
CA ALA A 423 -4.22 1.38 3.39
C ALA A 423 -2.93 2.20 3.22
N LEU A 424 -1.78 1.57 3.47
CA LEU A 424 -0.46 2.20 3.35
C LEU A 424 0.10 1.91 1.94
N PRO A 425 -0.07 2.81 0.95
CA PRO A 425 0.41 2.59 -0.41
C PRO A 425 1.88 2.23 -0.45
N PHE A 426 2.26 1.33 -1.36
CA PHE A 426 3.63 0.82 -1.54
C PHE A 426 4.18 -0.03 -0.38
N ARG A 427 3.46 -0.13 0.75
CA ARG A 427 3.79 -1.09 1.81
C ARG A 427 3.25 -2.47 1.43
N GLN A 428 4.00 -3.19 0.60
CA GLN A 428 3.82 -4.64 0.51
C GLN A 428 4.51 -5.26 1.71
N ILE A 429 3.76 -5.97 2.57
CA ILE A 429 4.39 -6.73 3.65
C ILE A 429 5.10 -7.90 2.98
N PRO A 430 6.44 -7.95 2.98
CA PRO A 430 7.14 -9.06 2.32
C PRO A 430 6.80 -10.34 3.05
N GLY A 431 6.34 -11.33 2.29
CA GLY A 431 6.08 -12.67 2.76
C GLY A 431 7.36 -13.35 3.19
N LEU A 432 7.22 -14.20 4.20
CA LEU A 432 8.33 -14.95 4.79
C LEU A 432 8.11 -16.43 4.49
N LYS A 433 9.20 -17.15 4.23
CA LYS A 433 9.25 -18.60 4.09
C LYS A 433 9.55 -19.21 5.44
N MET A 434 8.57 -19.91 5.99
CA MET A 434 8.61 -20.34 7.38
C MET A 434 8.78 -21.85 7.53
N MET A 435 9.67 -22.24 8.45
CA MET A 435 9.58 -23.53 9.09
C MET A 435 8.93 -23.34 10.47
N LEU A 436 7.84 -24.05 10.75
CA LEU A 436 7.11 -23.94 12.01
C LEU A 436 7.01 -25.32 12.64
N MET A 437 7.29 -25.46 13.93
CA MET A 437 7.12 -26.75 14.58
C MET A 437 6.66 -26.68 16.04
N GLY A 438 5.85 -27.64 16.42
CA GLY A 438 5.40 -27.74 17.80
C GLY A 438 4.33 -28.77 18.08
N HIS A 439 3.68 -28.57 19.22
CA HIS A 439 2.65 -29.44 19.76
C HIS A 439 1.22 -28.93 19.51
N SER A 440 0.22 -29.55 20.14
CA SER A 440 -1.21 -29.36 19.82
C SER A 440 -1.78 -27.98 20.15
N PHE A 441 -1.07 -27.17 20.94
CA PHE A 441 -1.43 -25.77 21.22
C PHE A 441 -0.83 -24.80 20.20
N PHE A 442 0.21 -25.21 19.48
CA PHE A 442 0.95 -24.38 18.52
C PHE A 442 0.43 -24.61 17.10
N ARG A 443 0.25 -25.88 16.72
CA ARG A 443 -0.16 -26.26 15.36
C ARG A 443 -1.40 -25.52 14.84
N PRO A 444 -2.51 -25.38 15.60
CA PRO A 444 -3.71 -24.73 15.07
C PRO A 444 -3.45 -23.28 14.64
N ILE A 445 -2.60 -22.56 15.38
CA ILE A 445 -2.25 -21.17 15.08
C ILE A 445 -1.30 -21.12 13.89
N ALA A 446 -0.29 -22.00 13.90
CA ALA A 446 0.67 -22.11 12.80
C ALA A 446 -0.01 -22.38 11.46
N GLU A 447 -1.00 -23.27 11.39
CA GLU A 447 -1.70 -23.62 10.14
C GLU A 447 -2.51 -22.45 9.54
N GLN A 448 -2.88 -21.45 10.35
CA GLN A 448 -3.73 -20.32 9.91
C GLN A 448 -2.94 -19.09 9.45
N VAL A 449 -1.62 -19.05 9.64
CA VAL A 449 -0.80 -17.91 9.17
C VAL A 449 -0.99 -17.70 7.67
N ARG A 450 -1.02 -18.77 6.86
CA ARG A 450 -1.31 -18.69 5.43
C ARG A 450 -2.67 -18.06 5.12
N TYR A 451 -3.71 -18.38 5.88
CA TYR A 451 -5.05 -17.83 5.70
C TYR A 451 -5.04 -16.30 5.92
N HIS A 452 -4.33 -15.86 6.96
CA HIS A 452 -4.26 -14.45 7.32
C HIS A 452 -3.29 -13.65 6.44
N ALA A 453 -2.16 -14.23 6.04
CA ALA A 453 -1.14 -13.59 5.21
C ALA A 453 -1.75 -13.04 3.90
N VAL A 454 -2.52 -13.87 3.19
CA VAL A 454 -3.23 -13.47 1.96
C VAL A 454 -4.14 -12.26 2.20
N ARG A 455 -4.90 -12.26 3.30
CA ARG A 455 -5.85 -11.19 3.62
C ARG A 455 -5.18 -9.91 4.11
N ALA A 456 -4.00 -10.05 4.72
CA ALA A 456 -3.25 -8.93 5.28
C ALA A 456 -2.36 -8.23 4.24
N GLY A 457 -2.43 -8.63 2.96
CA GLY A 457 -1.58 -8.08 1.91
C GLY A 457 -0.11 -8.50 2.04
N VAL A 458 0.14 -9.68 2.63
CA VAL A 458 1.48 -10.27 2.72
C VAL A 458 1.80 -11.02 1.44
N ASP A 459 2.75 -10.52 0.66
CA ASP A 459 3.08 -11.07 -0.66
C ASP A 459 4.21 -12.12 -0.60
N GLY A 460 3.99 -13.32 -1.13
CA GLY A 460 5.02 -14.37 -1.19
C GLY A 460 5.20 -15.21 0.08
N HIS A 461 4.27 -15.17 1.04
CA HIS A 461 4.32 -16.02 2.23
C HIS A 461 4.25 -17.51 1.88
N SER A 462 5.11 -18.32 2.50
CA SER A 462 4.97 -19.78 2.48
C SER A 462 5.38 -20.39 3.82
N GLN A 463 4.88 -21.59 4.12
CA GLN A 463 5.16 -22.25 5.38
C GLN A 463 5.17 -23.77 5.26
N THR A 464 5.99 -24.42 6.09
CA THR A 464 5.88 -25.84 6.42
C THR A 464 5.67 -26.00 7.92
N VAL A 465 4.79 -26.92 8.32
CA VAL A 465 4.46 -27.17 9.74
C VAL A 465 4.79 -28.61 10.11
N GLU A 466 5.74 -28.82 11.03
CA GLU A 466 6.02 -30.14 11.63
C GLU A 466 5.34 -30.26 13.00
N PHE A 467 4.69 -31.40 13.23
CA PHE A 467 3.82 -31.58 14.39
C PHE A 467 4.00 -32.93 15.08
N SER A 468 4.03 -32.89 16.42
CA SER A 468 3.84 -34.07 17.27
C SER A 468 3.06 -33.69 18.53
N GLY A 469 2.12 -34.52 18.97
CA GLY A 469 1.20 -34.18 20.06
C GLY A 469 1.84 -34.20 21.45
N GLY A 470 1.45 -33.27 22.33
CA GLY A 470 1.93 -33.23 23.72
C GLY A 470 3.43 -32.96 23.81
N THR A 471 4.11 -33.60 24.77
CA THR A 471 5.54 -33.35 25.04
C THR A 471 6.47 -33.82 23.92
N SER A 472 6.03 -34.68 23.00
CA SER A 472 6.85 -35.10 21.86
C SER A 472 6.96 -34.05 20.76
N GLY A 473 6.14 -33.00 20.82
CA GLY A 473 6.23 -31.83 19.93
C GLY A 473 7.19 -30.74 20.42
N ALA A 474 7.87 -30.94 21.55
CA ALA A 474 8.87 -30.01 22.04
C ALA A 474 10.17 -30.09 21.20
N PRO A 475 10.97 -29.01 21.09
CA PRO A 475 12.11 -28.94 20.17
C PRO A 475 13.13 -30.09 20.29
N LEU A 476 13.54 -30.45 21.50
CA LEU A 476 14.51 -31.54 21.73
C LEU A 476 13.88 -32.90 21.46
N ALA A 477 12.59 -33.07 21.76
CA ALA A 477 11.88 -34.30 21.44
C ALA A 477 11.77 -34.53 19.92
N LEU A 478 11.43 -33.48 19.15
CA LEU A 478 11.40 -33.51 17.69
C LEU A 478 12.79 -33.74 17.10
N TRP A 479 13.84 -33.16 17.69
CA TRP A 479 15.21 -33.47 17.29
C TRP A 479 15.54 -34.94 17.54
N ASN A 480 15.16 -35.53 18.68
CA ASN A 480 15.54 -36.90 19.00
C ASN A 480 14.80 -37.95 18.18
N ASP A 481 13.59 -37.65 17.72
CA ASP A 481 12.87 -38.52 16.78
C ASP A 481 13.45 -38.42 15.37
N ALA A 482 13.91 -39.55 14.82
CA ALA A 482 14.59 -39.55 13.53
C ALA A 482 13.69 -39.19 12.35
N GLY A 483 12.39 -39.45 12.42
CA GLY A 483 11.43 -39.13 11.36
C GLY A 483 11.13 -37.65 11.34
N HIS A 484 10.70 -37.10 12.49
CA HIS A 484 10.46 -35.66 12.64
C HIS A 484 11.72 -34.85 12.32
N ARG A 485 12.89 -35.28 12.81
CA ARG A 485 14.15 -34.60 12.52
C ARG A 485 14.44 -34.55 11.03
N ALA A 486 14.26 -35.65 10.31
CA ALA A 486 14.50 -35.71 8.87
C ALA A 486 13.53 -34.81 8.07
N ASN A 487 12.26 -34.71 8.48
CA ASN A 487 11.28 -33.84 7.82
C ASN A 487 11.67 -32.36 7.93
N VAL A 488 12.02 -31.91 9.13
CA VAL A 488 12.42 -30.52 9.39
C VAL A 488 13.73 -30.20 8.66
N GLN A 489 14.72 -31.10 8.73
CA GLN A 489 16.00 -30.93 8.03
C GLN A 489 15.81 -30.82 6.52
N ALA A 490 14.89 -31.59 5.92
CA ALA A 490 14.61 -31.49 4.48
C ALA A 490 14.08 -30.11 4.06
N VAL A 491 13.33 -29.42 4.92
CA VAL A 491 12.88 -28.03 4.66
C VAL A 491 14.04 -27.06 4.79
N LEU A 492 14.83 -27.18 5.85
CA LEU A 492 16.00 -26.32 6.08
C LEU A 492 17.06 -26.49 4.97
N ASP A 493 17.26 -27.70 4.47
CA ASP A 493 18.20 -28.02 3.39
C ASP A 493 17.81 -27.39 2.03
N SER A 494 16.61 -26.80 1.90
CA SER A 494 16.21 -26.04 0.71
C SER A 494 16.98 -24.73 0.56
N GLY A 495 17.55 -24.19 1.65
CA GLY A 495 18.37 -22.97 1.63
C GLY A 495 17.59 -21.65 1.49
N ASP A 496 16.28 -21.68 1.76
CA ASP A 496 15.36 -20.58 1.52
C ASP A 496 14.32 -20.43 2.65
N VAL A 497 14.79 -20.48 3.91
CA VAL A 497 13.95 -20.32 5.12
C VAL A 497 14.28 -19.01 5.84
N ASP A 498 13.34 -18.08 5.85
CA ASP A 498 13.50 -16.76 6.48
C ASP A 498 13.27 -16.83 7.99
N VAL A 499 12.26 -17.61 8.44
CA VAL A 499 11.89 -17.70 9.86
C VAL A 499 11.69 -19.15 10.28
N PHE A 500 12.29 -19.52 11.41
CA PHE A 500 12.06 -20.79 12.07
C PHE A 500 11.40 -20.60 13.45
N GLY A 501 10.09 -20.82 13.47
CA GLY A 501 9.24 -20.73 14.66
C GLY A 501 9.12 -22.04 15.42
N MET A 502 9.29 -22.00 16.73
CA MET A 502 9.20 -23.17 17.59
C MET A 502 8.31 -22.91 18.81
N THR A 503 7.54 -23.92 19.21
CA THR A 503 6.82 -23.88 20.49
C THR A 503 7.77 -23.92 21.69
N CYS A 504 7.34 -23.38 22.82
CA CYS A 504 7.87 -23.78 24.13
C CYS A 504 7.43 -25.22 24.44
N CYS A 505 8.18 -26.09 25.12
CA CYS A 505 9.62 -26.15 25.40
C CYS A 505 9.91 -27.50 26.09
N ASP A 506 11.19 -27.87 26.20
CA ASP A 506 11.64 -29.02 26.97
C ASP A 506 12.10 -28.61 28.37
N PHE A 507 11.82 -29.44 29.37
CA PHE A 507 12.29 -29.26 30.74
C PHE A 507 13.15 -30.43 31.17
N GLU A 508 14.10 -30.14 32.06
CA GLU A 508 14.82 -31.17 32.76
C GLU A 508 13.84 -31.99 33.61
N ARG A 509 13.93 -33.32 33.54
CA ARG A 509 13.02 -34.24 34.24
C ARG A 509 13.78 -35.19 35.15
N THR A 510 13.16 -35.54 36.27
CA THR A 510 13.59 -36.63 37.15
C THR A 510 13.40 -37.99 36.44
N LEU A 511 13.94 -39.06 37.03
CA LEU A 511 13.71 -40.43 36.54
C LEU A 511 12.22 -40.82 36.58
N GLU A 512 11.46 -40.19 37.47
CA GLU A 512 10.03 -40.36 37.65
C GLU A 512 9.20 -39.52 36.66
N GLY A 513 9.83 -38.61 35.90
CA GLY A 513 9.21 -37.77 34.88
C GLY A 513 8.76 -36.38 35.33
N ASP A 514 8.99 -36.03 36.60
CA ASP A 514 8.66 -34.72 37.17
C ASP A 514 9.69 -33.66 36.74
N PRO A 515 9.29 -32.39 36.56
CA PRO A 515 10.25 -31.32 36.29
C PRO A 515 11.27 -31.16 37.43
N VAL A 516 12.54 -31.02 37.07
CA VAL A 516 13.59 -30.61 38.02
C VAL A 516 13.44 -29.13 38.29
N LEU A 517 13.36 -28.76 39.57
CA LEU A 517 13.20 -27.38 40.00
C LEU A 517 14.55 -26.77 40.42
N ASN A 518 14.77 -25.52 40.03
CA ASN A 518 15.89 -24.69 40.45
C ASN A 518 15.74 -24.26 41.94
N PRO A 519 16.75 -23.62 42.56
CA PRO A 519 16.67 -23.16 43.95
C PRO A 519 15.50 -22.21 44.27
N ASP A 520 14.98 -21.51 43.26
CA ASP A 520 13.84 -20.60 43.35
C ASP A 520 12.48 -21.31 43.15
N GLY A 521 12.50 -22.62 42.92
CA GLY A 521 11.32 -23.47 42.77
C GLY A 521 10.74 -23.52 41.35
N GLU A 522 11.47 -23.06 40.35
CA GLU A 522 11.03 -22.98 38.95
C GLU A 522 11.63 -24.14 38.13
N PRO A 523 10.89 -24.70 37.15
CA PRO A 523 11.42 -25.77 36.31
C PRO A 523 12.58 -25.29 35.43
N THR A 524 13.62 -26.10 35.32
CA THR A 524 14.77 -25.80 34.44
C THR A 524 14.42 -26.11 32.99
N LEU A 525 14.34 -25.08 32.14
CA LEU A 525 14.18 -25.22 30.68
C LEU A 525 15.49 -25.71 30.04
N LEU A 526 15.38 -26.67 29.12
CA LEU A 526 16.52 -27.20 28.36
C LEU A 526 16.69 -26.43 27.04
N LEU A 527 17.81 -25.71 26.91
CA LEU A 527 18.14 -24.98 25.67
C LEU A 527 18.65 -25.88 24.54
N GLU A 528 19.05 -27.12 24.85
CA GLU A 528 19.70 -28.05 23.91
C GLU A 528 18.89 -28.25 22.62
N GLY A 529 17.56 -28.38 22.73
CA GLY A 529 16.69 -28.53 21.57
C GLY A 529 16.77 -27.32 20.63
N TYR A 530 16.65 -26.10 21.18
CA TYR A 530 16.76 -24.86 20.40
C TYR A 530 18.15 -24.70 19.78
N GLN A 531 19.21 -24.97 20.54
CA GLN A 531 20.59 -24.88 20.07
C GLN A 531 20.84 -25.79 18.87
N LEU A 532 20.42 -27.05 18.94
CA LEU A 532 20.59 -28.02 17.85
C LEU A 532 19.88 -27.58 16.57
N TRP A 533 18.66 -27.04 16.71
CA TRP A 533 17.88 -26.53 15.58
C TRP A 533 18.45 -25.23 15.01
N PHE A 534 18.88 -24.29 15.85
CA PHE A 534 19.51 -23.04 15.43
C PHE A 534 20.82 -23.33 14.69
N ASP A 535 21.69 -24.17 15.25
CA ASP A 535 22.96 -24.57 14.63
C ASP A 535 22.73 -25.19 13.24
N TYR A 536 21.73 -26.07 13.12
CA TYR A 536 21.42 -26.70 11.83
C TYR A 536 20.83 -25.71 10.83
N ALA A 537 19.85 -24.90 11.25
CA ALA A 537 19.17 -23.93 10.40
C ALA A 537 20.16 -22.88 9.88
N LEU A 538 20.98 -22.28 10.75
CA LEU A 538 22.00 -21.29 10.38
C LEU A 538 23.10 -21.86 9.48
N ALA A 539 23.38 -23.16 9.56
CA ALA A 539 24.32 -23.81 8.66
C ALA A 539 23.80 -23.91 7.21
N GLN A 540 22.48 -23.99 7.03
CA GLN A 540 21.84 -24.04 5.70
C GLN A 540 21.33 -22.68 5.22
N ASN A 541 20.86 -21.85 6.16
CA ASN A 541 20.17 -20.57 5.97
C ASN A 541 20.76 -19.54 6.94
N PRO A 542 21.87 -18.87 6.60
CA PRO A 542 22.63 -18.03 7.54
C PRO A 542 21.87 -16.84 8.13
N ASP A 543 20.83 -16.36 7.44
CA ASP A 543 20.05 -15.17 7.81
C ASP A 543 18.71 -15.53 8.49
N THR A 544 18.44 -16.81 8.79
CA THR A 544 17.19 -17.22 9.44
C THR A 544 17.00 -16.56 10.80
N GLU A 545 15.80 -16.02 11.01
CA GLU A 545 15.32 -15.53 12.28
C GLU A 545 14.58 -16.61 13.07
N PHE A 546 14.56 -16.49 14.40
CA PHE A 546 13.93 -17.48 15.26
C PHE A 546 12.92 -16.85 16.21
N PHE A 547 11.80 -17.54 16.43
CA PHE A 547 10.89 -17.19 17.52
C PHE A 547 10.54 -18.38 18.40
N ILE A 548 10.33 -18.09 19.68
CA ILE A 548 9.78 -19.03 20.66
C ILE A 548 8.35 -18.60 20.99
N GLY A 549 7.38 -19.41 20.55
CA GLY A 549 5.98 -19.17 20.85
C GLY A 549 5.57 -19.81 22.17
N MET A 550 5.02 -19.02 23.09
CA MET A 550 4.50 -19.54 24.37
C MET A 550 2.97 -19.72 24.33
N PRO A 551 2.44 -20.95 24.39
CA PRO A 551 1.00 -21.21 24.57
C PRO A 551 0.55 -20.88 26.00
N TRP A 552 -0.76 -20.97 26.26
CA TRP A 552 -1.30 -20.95 27.62
C TRP A 552 -1.00 -22.24 28.41
N ILE A 553 -1.16 -22.19 29.74
CA ILE A 553 -0.81 -23.31 30.64
C ILE A 553 -1.87 -24.42 30.58
N ASP A 554 -1.41 -25.68 30.71
CA ASP A 554 -2.26 -26.86 30.83
C ASP A 554 -3.25 -26.79 32.01
N PHE A 555 -4.32 -27.58 31.91
CA PHE A 555 -5.31 -27.80 32.97
C PHE A 555 -5.96 -26.50 33.48
N PRO A 556 -6.49 -25.65 32.59
CA PRO A 556 -7.04 -24.35 32.97
C PRO A 556 -8.16 -24.46 34.02
N THR A 557 -8.92 -25.55 34.05
CA THR A 557 -10.01 -25.74 35.01
C THR A 557 -9.55 -26.10 36.44
N ASP A 558 -8.26 -26.37 36.66
CA ASP A 558 -7.72 -26.63 38.01
C ASP A 558 -7.51 -25.34 38.82
N TYR A 559 -7.52 -24.19 38.16
CA TYR A 559 -7.31 -22.88 38.76
C TYR A 559 -8.63 -22.28 39.21
N ALA A 560 -8.62 -21.67 40.40
CA ALA A 560 -9.83 -21.16 41.04
C ALA A 560 -10.50 -20.04 40.25
N ASP A 561 -9.70 -19.22 39.55
CA ASP A 561 -10.13 -18.03 38.84
C ASP A 561 -9.11 -17.66 37.73
N ALA A 562 -9.47 -16.67 36.90
CA ALA A 562 -8.65 -16.17 35.81
C ALA A 562 -7.32 -15.58 36.31
N ALA A 563 -7.32 -14.91 37.46
CA ALA A 563 -6.13 -14.29 38.05
C ALA A 563 -5.08 -15.32 38.43
N SER A 564 -5.47 -16.37 39.17
CA SER A 564 -4.56 -17.46 39.56
C SER A 564 -4.02 -18.25 38.37
N TYR A 565 -4.80 -18.36 37.29
CA TYR A 565 -4.35 -18.95 36.03
C TYR A 565 -3.32 -18.07 35.30
N ALA A 566 -3.59 -16.78 35.19
CA ALA A 566 -2.71 -15.81 34.54
C ALA A 566 -1.38 -15.62 35.30
N ASP A 567 -1.42 -15.57 36.64
CA ASP A 567 -0.24 -15.40 37.49
C ASP A 567 0.86 -16.44 37.23
N LEU A 568 0.46 -17.70 37.03
CA LEU A 568 1.41 -18.77 36.73
C LEU A 568 2.00 -18.61 35.33
N TRP A 569 1.17 -18.26 34.33
CA TRP A 569 1.64 -18.03 32.97
C TRP A 569 2.61 -16.85 32.91
N HIS A 570 2.28 -15.72 33.54
CA HIS A 570 3.14 -14.53 33.58
C HIS A 570 4.46 -14.80 34.28
N ARG A 571 4.44 -15.54 35.39
CA ARG A 571 5.67 -15.99 36.05
C ARG A 571 6.51 -16.78 35.06
N PHE A 572 5.93 -17.83 34.47
CA PHE A 572 6.64 -18.72 33.57
C PHE A 572 7.21 -17.99 32.34
N TYR A 573 6.41 -17.14 31.70
CA TYR A 573 6.84 -16.36 30.54
C TYR A 573 8.01 -15.44 30.90
N ASN A 574 7.85 -14.64 31.97
CA ASN A 574 8.82 -13.60 32.33
C ASN A 574 10.12 -14.14 32.94
N THR A 575 10.07 -15.22 33.73
CA THR A 575 11.25 -15.73 34.43
C THR A 575 11.97 -16.86 33.69
N ILE A 576 11.29 -17.57 32.78
CA ILE A 576 11.85 -18.74 32.09
C ILE A 576 11.96 -18.50 30.59
N VAL A 577 10.87 -18.16 29.90
CA VAL A 577 10.89 -18.03 28.42
C VAL A 577 11.72 -16.83 27.97
N LEU A 578 11.47 -15.65 28.54
CA LEU A 578 12.21 -14.43 28.18
C LEU A 578 13.71 -14.52 28.54
N HIS A 579 14.02 -15.17 29.67
CA HIS A 579 15.41 -15.46 30.05
C HIS A 579 16.07 -16.46 29.09
N ALA A 580 15.36 -17.51 28.65
CA ALA A 580 15.86 -18.43 27.64
C ALA A 580 16.18 -17.73 26.30
N VAL A 581 15.34 -16.78 25.88
CA VAL A 581 15.62 -15.93 24.71
C VAL A 581 16.89 -15.11 24.91
N ASP A 582 17.09 -14.50 26.08
CA ASP A 582 18.31 -13.74 26.38
C ASP A 582 19.56 -14.64 26.39
N ASP A 583 19.48 -15.84 26.97
CA ASP A 583 20.57 -16.81 26.99
C ASP A 583 20.91 -17.32 25.58
N LEU A 584 19.92 -17.53 24.71
CA LEU A 584 20.14 -17.88 23.31
C LEU A 584 20.76 -16.72 22.54
N ARG A 585 20.26 -15.48 22.69
CA ARG A 585 20.86 -14.28 22.06
C ARG A 585 22.33 -14.09 22.46
N ALA A 586 22.68 -14.40 23.71
CA ALA A 586 24.06 -14.34 24.18
C ALA A 586 24.97 -15.39 23.50
N GLN A 587 24.41 -16.54 23.11
CA GLN A 587 25.13 -17.62 22.44
C GLN A 587 25.20 -17.44 20.92
N TYR A 588 24.21 -16.77 20.33
CA TYR A 588 24.07 -16.54 18.89
C TYR A 588 24.12 -15.04 18.56
N PRO A 589 25.29 -14.37 18.73
CA PRO A 589 25.39 -12.93 18.49
C PRO A 589 25.12 -12.59 17.02
N GLY A 590 24.27 -11.60 16.80
CA GLY A 590 23.88 -11.14 15.46
C GLY A 590 22.70 -11.89 14.84
N VAL A 591 22.15 -12.89 15.54
CA VAL A 591 20.95 -13.62 15.11
C VAL A 591 19.71 -13.00 15.74
N THR A 592 18.68 -12.75 14.94
CA THR A 592 17.37 -12.28 15.43
C THR A 592 16.64 -13.44 16.11
N ILE A 593 16.43 -13.32 17.42
CA ILE A 593 15.70 -14.31 18.23
C ILE A 593 14.67 -13.55 19.05
N TYR A 594 13.39 -13.93 19.05
CA TYR A 594 12.33 -13.22 19.77
C TYR A 594 11.28 -14.18 20.37
N ALA A 595 10.30 -13.65 21.10
CA ALA A 595 9.24 -14.43 21.72
C ALA A 595 7.85 -13.92 21.32
N ILE A 596 6.88 -14.83 21.20
CA ILE A 596 5.49 -14.48 20.87
C ILE A 596 4.58 -14.92 22.03
N PRO A 597 3.88 -13.98 22.71
CA PRO A 597 3.07 -14.26 23.90
C PRO A 597 1.63 -14.73 23.57
N TYR A 598 1.44 -15.58 22.57
CA TYR A 598 0.09 -15.93 22.09
C TYR A 598 -0.78 -16.67 23.13
N GLY A 599 -0.16 -17.21 24.19
CA GLY A 599 -0.85 -17.73 25.37
C GLY A 599 -1.73 -16.71 26.09
N MET A 600 -1.42 -15.41 25.98
CA MET A 600 -2.23 -14.31 26.54
C MET A 600 -3.67 -14.32 26.02
N ALA A 601 -3.92 -14.84 24.82
CA ALA A 601 -5.26 -14.97 24.26
C ALA A 601 -6.21 -15.72 25.23
N ALA A 602 -5.76 -16.83 25.80
CA ALA A 602 -6.56 -17.61 26.74
C ALA A 602 -6.74 -16.89 28.09
N LEU A 603 -5.77 -16.09 28.51
CA LEU A 603 -5.81 -15.38 29.79
C LEU A 603 -6.84 -14.25 29.75
N GLU A 604 -6.76 -13.40 28.71
CA GLU A 604 -7.68 -12.27 28.52
C GLU A 604 -9.12 -12.76 28.32
N LEU A 605 -9.33 -13.75 27.46
CA LEU A 605 -10.65 -14.30 27.22
C LEU A 605 -11.23 -14.98 28.47
N ARG A 606 -10.40 -15.64 29.30
CA ARG A 606 -10.87 -16.18 30.58
C ARG A 606 -11.26 -15.08 31.56
N ALA A 607 -10.49 -14.00 31.64
CA ALA A 607 -10.83 -12.87 32.49
C ALA A 607 -12.18 -12.24 32.08
N LEU A 608 -12.41 -12.02 30.79
CA LEU A 608 -13.68 -11.53 30.25
C LEU A 608 -14.83 -12.52 30.52
N PHE A 609 -14.60 -13.82 30.34
CA PHE A 609 -15.59 -14.85 30.62
C PHE A 609 -16.04 -14.84 32.09
N GLU A 610 -15.10 -14.81 33.03
CA GLU A 610 -15.41 -14.79 34.46
C GLU A 610 -16.03 -13.46 34.93
N ALA A 611 -15.72 -12.36 34.24
CA ALA A 611 -16.38 -11.06 34.44
C ALA A 611 -17.81 -11.01 33.86
N GLY A 612 -18.20 -11.97 33.02
CA GLY A 612 -19.47 -11.97 32.29
C GLY A 612 -19.51 -10.99 31.12
N GLU A 613 -18.34 -10.62 30.60
CA GLU A 613 -18.13 -9.65 29.52
C GLU A 613 -17.78 -10.31 28.18
N LEU A 614 -17.81 -11.66 28.11
CA LEU A 614 -17.58 -12.43 26.90
C LEU A 614 -18.89 -13.09 26.40
N PRO A 615 -19.70 -12.40 25.57
CA PRO A 615 -21.01 -12.91 25.13
C PRO A 615 -20.92 -14.07 24.13
N ASP A 616 -19.77 -14.27 23.50
CA ASP A 616 -19.57 -15.19 22.38
C ASP A 616 -19.49 -16.67 22.79
N VAL A 617 -19.18 -16.95 24.06
CA VAL A 617 -19.10 -18.32 24.59
C VAL A 617 -19.86 -18.43 25.90
N SER A 618 -20.34 -19.63 26.22
CA SER A 618 -21.18 -19.89 27.40
C SER A 618 -20.56 -20.82 28.43
N ASN A 619 -19.44 -21.47 28.09
CA ASN A 619 -18.80 -22.44 28.98
C ASN A 619 -17.29 -22.19 29.07
N LEU A 620 -16.71 -22.46 30.23
CA LEU A 620 -15.25 -22.50 30.36
C LEU A 620 -14.67 -23.70 29.59
N GLN A 621 -15.35 -24.85 29.64
CA GLN A 621 -14.93 -26.09 28.97
C GLN A 621 -16.11 -26.77 28.26
N GLY A 622 -15.96 -27.20 27.01
CA GLY A 622 -17.01 -27.89 26.24
C GLY A 622 -16.76 -27.95 24.73
N SER A 623 -17.78 -27.68 23.91
CA SER A 623 -17.62 -27.66 22.44
C SER A 623 -16.79 -26.47 21.97
N SER A 624 -16.00 -26.64 20.91
CA SER A 624 -15.10 -25.61 20.34
C SER A 624 -15.80 -24.29 20.06
N ASP A 625 -17.04 -24.34 19.59
CA ASP A 625 -17.79 -23.15 19.13
C ASP A 625 -18.46 -22.39 20.28
N SER A 626 -18.44 -22.93 21.51
CA SER A 626 -19.24 -22.39 22.63
C SER A 626 -18.48 -22.31 23.95
N SER A 627 -17.17 -22.61 23.91
CA SER A 627 -16.34 -22.74 25.09
C SER A 627 -14.94 -22.17 24.88
N LEU A 628 -14.33 -21.69 25.96
CA LEU A 628 -12.91 -21.30 25.94
C LEU A 628 -11.98 -22.49 25.74
N PHE A 629 -12.23 -23.60 26.42
CA PHE A 629 -11.43 -24.82 26.30
C PHE A 629 -12.29 -25.99 25.82
N THR A 630 -11.72 -26.88 25.01
CA THR A 630 -12.43 -28.04 24.45
C THR A 630 -12.31 -29.29 25.30
N ASP A 631 -11.28 -29.36 26.14
CA ASP A 631 -11.03 -30.47 27.04
C ASP A 631 -10.30 -30.05 28.31
N TYR A 632 -10.10 -31.02 29.21
CA TYR A 632 -9.40 -30.82 30.48
C TYR A 632 -7.93 -30.44 30.28
N LYS A 633 -7.30 -30.90 29.20
CA LYS A 633 -5.90 -30.55 28.90
C LYS A 633 -5.76 -29.05 28.66
N GLY A 634 -6.78 -28.44 28.06
CA GLY A 634 -6.85 -27.01 27.79
C GLY A 634 -6.73 -26.69 26.30
N HIS A 635 -7.03 -27.61 25.38
CA HIS A 635 -7.04 -27.25 23.96
C HIS A 635 -8.05 -26.13 23.71
N GLY A 636 -7.65 -25.07 23.00
CA GLY A 636 -8.46 -23.88 22.82
C GLY A 636 -9.73 -24.15 22.01
N GLY A 637 -10.83 -23.53 22.41
CA GLY A 637 -11.99 -23.32 21.55
C GLY A 637 -11.65 -22.36 20.40
N GLN A 638 -12.60 -22.15 19.50
CA GLN A 638 -12.34 -21.40 18.26
C GLN A 638 -11.91 -19.95 18.56
N ILE A 639 -12.61 -19.27 19.47
CA ILE A 639 -12.32 -17.88 19.86
C ILE A 639 -10.90 -17.67 20.43
N ILE A 640 -10.34 -18.65 21.15
CA ILE A 640 -8.94 -18.56 21.63
C ILE A 640 -7.97 -18.64 20.46
N LYS A 641 -8.24 -19.52 19.49
CA LYS A 641 -7.38 -19.69 18.31
C LYS A 641 -7.40 -18.45 17.45
N ASP A 642 -8.59 -17.93 17.13
CA ASP A 642 -8.75 -16.72 16.31
C ASP A 642 -8.04 -15.51 16.94
N LEU A 643 -8.13 -15.35 18.27
CA LEU A 643 -7.39 -14.28 18.96
C LEU A 643 -5.87 -14.50 18.93
N ALA A 644 -5.41 -15.74 19.12
CA ALA A 644 -3.98 -16.07 19.05
C ALA A 644 -3.39 -15.90 17.63
N GLU A 645 -4.19 -16.14 16.60
CA GLU A 645 -3.82 -15.92 15.20
C GLU A 645 -3.59 -14.43 14.90
N LEU A 646 -4.46 -13.55 15.41
CA LEU A 646 -4.27 -12.10 15.30
C LEU A 646 -3.01 -11.61 16.03
N ILE A 647 -2.72 -12.17 17.21
CA ILE A 647 -1.47 -11.89 17.93
C ILE A 647 -0.25 -12.26 17.07
N TRP A 648 -0.29 -13.39 16.36
CA TRP A 648 0.80 -13.79 15.46
C TRP A 648 0.94 -12.86 14.26
N MET A 649 -0.16 -12.37 13.68
CA MET A 649 -0.10 -11.46 12.54
C MET A 649 0.56 -10.12 12.88
N ASP A 650 0.26 -9.55 14.06
CA ASP A 650 0.98 -8.40 14.58
C ASP A 650 2.45 -8.76 14.89
N ALA A 651 2.68 -9.84 15.65
CA ALA A 651 4.03 -10.20 16.11
C ALA A 651 5.02 -10.54 14.98
N ILE A 652 4.57 -11.20 13.92
CA ILE A 652 5.41 -11.72 12.82
C ILE A 652 5.52 -10.70 11.69
N TYR A 653 4.41 -10.08 11.30
CA TYR A 653 4.30 -9.27 10.10
C TYR A 653 4.12 -7.77 10.39
N GLY A 654 3.91 -7.39 11.66
CA GLY A 654 3.58 -6.02 12.01
C GLY A 654 2.26 -5.58 11.39
N VAL A 655 1.31 -6.52 11.20
CA VAL A 655 -0.01 -6.19 10.67
C VAL A 655 -0.70 -5.28 11.66
N ASP A 656 -1.05 -4.08 11.20
CA ASP A 656 -1.88 -3.16 11.95
C ASP A 656 -3.31 -3.73 12.03
N LEU A 657 -3.67 -4.20 13.23
CA LEU A 657 -4.92 -4.90 13.49
C LEU A 657 -6.15 -3.99 13.40
N ASP A 658 -5.98 -2.67 13.51
CA ASP A 658 -7.10 -1.74 13.30
C ASP A 658 -7.52 -1.75 11.83
N LYS A 659 -6.53 -1.63 10.93
CA LYS A 659 -6.74 -1.63 9.48
C LYS A 659 -6.85 -3.01 8.85
N TYR A 660 -6.65 -4.07 9.64
CA TYR A 660 -6.75 -5.42 9.11
C TYR A 660 -8.20 -5.73 8.73
N ALA A 661 -8.46 -5.84 7.43
CA ALA A 661 -9.77 -6.11 6.81
C ALA A 661 -10.21 -7.57 6.98
N TYR A 662 -10.19 -8.07 8.21
CA TYR A 662 -10.70 -9.36 8.64
C TYR A 662 -11.77 -9.17 9.70
N ASP A 663 -12.95 -9.71 9.45
CA ASP A 663 -14.03 -9.81 10.43
C ASP A 663 -14.04 -11.24 10.99
N SER A 664 -14.09 -11.35 12.31
CA SER A 664 -14.09 -12.63 13.04
C SER A 664 -15.50 -13.13 13.36
N ASP A 665 -16.54 -12.37 13.02
CA ASP A 665 -17.95 -12.63 13.31
C ASP A 665 -18.32 -12.65 14.82
N TYR A 666 -17.38 -12.34 15.72
CA TYR A 666 -17.63 -12.25 17.16
C TYR A 666 -18.17 -10.87 17.56
N GLN A 667 -18.99 -10.84 18.60
CA GLN A 667 -19.39 -9.58 19.25
C GLN A 667 -18.22 -8.95 20.01
N THR A 668 -17.31 -9.77 20.52
CA THR A 668 -16.08 -9.30 21.19
C THR A 668 -15.05 -8.86 20.15
N ASP A 669 -14.51 -7.66 20.32
CA ASP A 669 -13.47 -7.11 19.45
C ASP A 669 -12.11 -7.79 19.70
N LEU A 670 -11.89 -8.92 19.02
CA LEU A 670 -10.65 -9.68 19.13
C LEU A 670 -9.43 -8.89 18.60
N LYS A 671 -9.61 -8.01 17.61
CA LYS A 671 -8.52 -7.20 17.04
C LYS A 671 -8.01 -6.21 18.09
N ALA A 672 -8.91 -5.55 18.80
CA ALA A 672 -8.54 -4.66 19.90
C ALA A 672 -7.84 -5.39 21.06
N ILE A 673 -8.30 -6.60 21.41
CA ILE A 673 -7.65 -7.41 22.46
C ILE A 673 -6.23 -7.84 22.02
N ALA A 674 -6.07 -8.36 20.80
CA ALA A 674 -4.77 -8.78 20.28
C ALA A 674 -3.77 -7.61 20.26
N ARG A 675 -4.19 -6.44 19.78
CA ARG A 675 -3.40 -5.21 19.83
C ARG A 675 -3.02 -4.85 21.26
N SER A 676 -3.98 -4.85 22.20
CA SER A 676 -3.69 -4.52 23.61
C SER A 676 -2.68 -5.48 24.25
N ILE A 677 -2.77 -6.79 23.93
CA ILE A 677 -1.80 -7.79 24.40
C ILE A 677 -0.41 -7.45 23.88
N MET A 678 -0.34 -7.16 22.58
CA MET A 678 0.92 -6.89 21.93
C MET A 678 1.50 -5.54 22.40
N ASP A 679 0.72 -4.47 22.52
CA ASP A 679 1.18 -3.17 23.05
C ASP A 679 1.74 -3.27 24.48
N ALA A 680 1.19 -4.18 25.29
CA ALA A 680 1.68 -4.47 26.63
C ALA A 680 2.90 -5.40 26.65
N HIS A 681 3.21 -6.11 25.55
CA HIS A 681 4.35 -6.99 25.46
C HIS A 681 5.66 -6.19 25.42
N ASP A 682 6.66 -6.64 26.18
CA ASP A 682 7.96 -5.94 26.27
C ASP A 682 8.61 -5.84 24.87
N PRO A 683 8.81 -4.61 24.33
CA PRO A 683 9.37 -4.41 23.00
C PRO A 683 10.73 -5.06 22.77
N LYS A 684 11.51 -5.32 23.83
CA LYS A 684 12.80 -6.03 23.76
C LYS A 684 12.66 -7.45 23.16
N TYR A 685 11.48 -8.06 23.27
CA TYR A 685 11.22 -9.43 22.85
C TYR A 685 10.26 -9.52 21.65
N ASN A 686 9.86 -8.39 21.05
CA ASN A 686 9.08 -8.37 19.82
C ASN A 686 9.89 -8.84 18.61
N GLY A 687 9.18 -9.31 17.58
CA GLY A 687 9.75 -9.57 16.26
C GLY A 687 10.15 -8.27 15.55
N PRO A 688 11.06 -8.33 14.57
CA PRO A 688 11.65 -7.14 13.93
C PRO A 688 10.66 -6.35 13.07
N ASN A 689 9.61 -7.00 12.55
CA ASN A 689 8.62 -6.36 11.69
C ASN A 689 7.57 -5.56 12.47
N ARG A 690 7.50 -5.75 13.78
CA ARG A 690 6.56 -5.02 14.64
C ARG A 690 7.13 -3.64 14.99
N GLN A 691 6.63 -2.60 14.34
CA GLN A 691 7.00 -1.22 14.66
C GLN A 691 6.46 -0.85 16.06
N SER A 692 7.29 -0.26 16.90
CA SER A 692 6.85 0.31 18.18
C SER A 692 5.99 1.55 17.91
N THR A 693 4.68 1.43 18.09
CA THR A 693 3.78 2.59 18.16
C THR A 693 4.18 3.40 19.40
N HIS A 694 4.70 4.61 19.19
CA HIS A 694 5.00 5.57 20.25
C HIS A 694 3.92 6.63 20.36
#